data_AF-A0A7Y6ITI2-F1
#
_entry.id   AF-A0A7Y6ITI2-F1
#
_cell.length_a   1.000
_cell.length_b   1.000
_cell.length_c   1.000
_cell.angle_alpha   90.00
_cell.angle_beta   90.00
_cell.angle_gamma   90.00
#
_symmetry.space_group_name_H-M   'P 1'
#
loop_
_entity.id
_entity.type
_entity.pdbx_description
1 polymer ?
#
loop_
_entity_poly.entity_id
_entity_poly.type
_entity_poly.pdbx_seq_one_letter_code
_entity_poly.pdbx_strand_id
1 'polypeptide(L)'
;MTADLNASGEPPHGPGADAAGQGGDATGPAAESLRGAARELVDIGVVIRGAAVHATAALTDGALLQALPHAPSPGWRTQRALLRAITNGRGLGWAPAGSRSASVAAALGALAGAESLAVRVLATSLRLRVEAVALDHPELTGDPMLSRLIEAAAADRDLEAVRALRALLGDRGAVRVLSQLAPVFGEVLALRALLDENPLNDATAWLIATGTGYATADPVTGMSNRAVAVLDRGEGAARRVEPAEAESARLATKGSLLGFLGNLSVIGTTGRVLIQSVEGPDGVVRHVVQAPGMRAGRPDHDSPQDLLGAFSSAVLAASPYSRALAKAVADYGLPEGAEVALIGHSAGGAAVMNLAQDPGFCARHTVTHAIAVGAPVDFKRPADPDTWVASVTNQHDIVPTLDGQGAGGCFDLHPDWYVVDYSDATHLFPLCHSIDRYIANIATDLPEARDHIDGRLAPYRGPVVRSQVYRLFDHPPEPEGFPFLTVPTHAVPGPGGRVELPIRCHDGGALTAYFAADPAVAAALLEGTGLGPAVRVAGRALVAVHAAWNRRTSVGVHRELHVGVVVPGPWRARGPLGWYDLVRGADRRRSGVFLAGSVVDTAVVAALAPRLWGGEPSLLPLEFGLARGVARITAGAEARGDGERLLVLGGRLGPGLPVSERDLVGYARAAGTTLRSCVRARGRALLHPAPRLRLTVEPGSAHPLARLLRELGLDGARPLLCLSAAARRTLRDAAVPVPTT
;
A
#
# COMPACT_ATOMS: atom_id res chain seq x y z
N MET A 1 -6.07 52.42 -61.76
CA MET A 1 -7.24 53.28 -61.52
C MET A 1 -8.41 52.57 -62.14
N THR A 2 -9.01 51.68 -61.39
CA THR A 2 -10.06 50.76 -61.85
C THR A 2 -10.83 50.29 -60.63
N ALA A 3 -12.15 50.40 -60.74
CA ALA A 3 -13.16 49.91 -59.83
C ALA A 3 -13.35 48.40 -59.97
N ASP A 4 -14.02 47.79 -58.99
CA ASP A 4 -15.16 46.84 -59.13
C ASP A 4 -15.35 46.06 -57.82
N LEU A 5 -16.48 46.25 -57.12
CA LEU A 5 -17.76 45.53 -57.21
C LEU A 5 -17.79 44.21 -56.42
N ASN A 6 -18.56 44.26 -55.33
CA ASN A 6 -19.04 43.12 -54.54
C ASN A 6 -20.10 42.33 -55.31
N ALA A 7 -19.99 41.00 -55.29
CA ALA A 7 -21.14 40.09 -55.36
C ALA A 7 -20.84 38.83 -54.53
N SER A 8 -21.83 38.47 -53.73
CA SER A 8 -21.95 37.39 -52.74
C SER A 8 -21.90 35.98 -53.32
N GLY A 9 -21.16 35.09 -52.64
CA GLY A 9 -21.21 33.63 -52.79
C GLY A 9 -21.03 32.95 -51.42
N GLU A 10 -21.74 31.84 -51.24
CA GLU A 10 -21.90 31.00 -50.03
C GLU A 10 -20.61 30.64 -49.25
N PRO A 11 -20.70 30.30 -47.95
CA PRO A 11 -19.54 30.01 -47.12
C PRO A 11 -18.92 28.65 -47.51
N PRO A 12 -17.61 28.58 -47.81
CA PRO A 12 -16.96 27.31 -48.06
C PRO A 12 -16.74 26.55 -46.75
N HIS A 13 -17.01 25.25 -46.81
CA HIS A 13 -16.60 24.23 -45.86
C HIS A 13 -15.21 24.51 -45.26
N GLY A 14 -15.15 24.63 -43.92
CA GLY A 14 -13.89 24.73 -43.20
C GLY A 14 -13.09 23.42 -43.34
N PRO A 15 -11.77 23.49 -43.61
CA PRO A 15 -10.95 22.30 -43.76
C PRO A 15 -10.81 21.58 -42.42
N GLY A 16 -10.98 20.27 -42.49
CA GLY A 16 -10.92 19.34 -41.37
C GLY A 16 -9.55 19.26 -40.71
N ALA A 17 -9.59 18.65 -39.54
CA ALA A 17 -8.49 18.38 -38.64
C ALA A 17 -7.32 17.66 -39.33
N ASP A 18 -6.19 18.36 -39.46
CA ASP A 18 -4.87 17.79 -39.65
C ASP A 18 -3.93 18.44 -38.62
N ALA A 19 -3.69 17.75 -37.52
CA ALA A 19 -2.59 18.05 -36.60
C ALA A 19 -2.27 16.83 -35.73
N ALA A 20 -1.78 15.76 -36.38
CA ALA A 20 -1.00 14.73 -35.69
C ALA A 20 0.38 15.32 -35.34
N GLY A 21 0.55 15.74 -34.08
CA GLY A 21 1.86 16.12 -33.54
C GLY A 21 2.68 14.86 -33.26
N GLN A 22 3.41 14.38 -34.27
CA GLN A 22 4.45 13.37 -34.12
C GLN A 22 5.71 14.01 -33.53
N GLY A 23 5.89 13.85 -32.23
CA GLY A 23 7.10 14.23 -31.50
C GLY A 23 7.80 13.01 -30.90
N GLY A 24 8.68 12.39 -31.69
CA GLY A 24 9.97 11.86 -31.20
C GLY A 24 10.08 10.43 -30.63
N ASP A 25 9.90 9.40 -31.47
CA ASP A 25 11.01 8.50 -31.83
C ASP A 25 10.70 7.90 -33.21
N ALA A 26 11.60 8.06 -34.18
CA ALA A 26 11.35 7.66 -35.55
C ALA A 26 11.44 6.13 -35.65
N THR A 27 10.31 5.45 -35.45
CA THR A 27 10.20 4.01 -35.70
C THR A 27 10.69 3.70 -37.10
N GLY A 28 11.64 2.77 -37.21
CA GLY A 28 12.22 2.45 -38.52
C GLY A 28 11.15 1.91 -39.47
N PRO A 29 11.20 2.18 -40.79
CA PRO A 29 10.20 1.70 -41.76
C PRO A 29 10.09 0.15 -41.77
N ALA A 30 11.13 -0.56 -41.33
CA ALA A 30 11.10 -2.00 -41.13
C ALA A 30 10.26 -2.42 -39.91
N ALA A 31 10.36 -1.70 -38.78
CA ALA A 31 9.59 -1.97 -37.57
C ALA A 31 8.09 -1.70 -37.81
N GLU A 32 7.74 -0.63 -38.52
CA GLU A 32 6.37 -0.34 -38.94
C GLU A 32 5.77 -1.44 -39.83
N SER A 33 6.55 -1.94 -40.80
CA SER A 33 6.13 -3.05 -41.66
C SER A 33 5.84 -4.33 -40.86
N LEU A 34 6.69 -4.65 -39.88
CA LEU A 34 6.48 -5.78 -38.97
C LEU A 34 5.23 -5.61 -38.10
N ARG A 35 4.99 -4.41 -37.54
CA ARG A 35 3.75 -4.09 -36.80
C ARG A 35 2.51 -4.21 -37.69
N GLY A 36 2.60 -3.75 -38.93
CA GLY A 36 1.53 -3.88 -39.94
C GLY A 36 1.19 -5.34 -40.25
N ALA A 37 2.21 -6.16 -40.53
CA ALA A 37 2.05 -7.60 -40.74
C ALA A 37 1.50 -8.32 -39.49
N ALA A 38 1.97 -7.92 -38.30
CA ALA A 38 1.46 -8.46 -37.04
C ALA A 38 -0.04 -8.17 -36.86
N ARG A 39 -0.49 -6.97 -37.22
CA ARG A 39 -1.91 -6.58 -37.20
C ARG A 39 -2.73 -7.39 -38.19
N GLU A 40 -2.26 -7.56 -39.44
CA GLU A 40 -2.93 -8.39 -40.43
C GLU A 40 -3.08 -9.85 -39.97
N LEU A 41 -2.04 -10.42 -39.35
CA LEU A 41 -2.10 -11.76 -38.78
C LEU A 41 -3.12 -11.87 -37.64
N VAL A 42 -3.31 -10.81 -36.85
CA VAL A 42 -4.38 -10.80 -35.84
C VAL A 42 -5.74 -10.91 -36.48
N ASP A 43 -6.02 -10.09 -37.50
CA ASP A 43 -7.30 -10.09 -38.21
C ASP A 43 -7.58 -11.48 -38.82
N ILE A 44 -6.55 -12.10 -39.43
CA ILE A 44 -6.62 -13.47 -39.93
C ILE A 44 -6.91 -14.47 -38.79
N GLY A 45 -6.21 -14.36 -37.67
CA GLY A 45 -6.41 -15.21 -36.49
C GLY A 45 -7.85 -15.13 -35.95
N VAL A 46 -8.43 -13.93 -35.88
CA VAL A 46 -9.82 -13.69 -35.47
C VAL A 46 -10.80 -14.36 -36.43
N VAL A 47 -10.59 -14.24 -37.75
CA VAL A 47 -11.43 -14.89 -38.76
C VAL A 47 -11.35 -16.43 -38.64
N ILE A 48 -10.14 -16.99 -38.47
CA ILE A 48 -9.93 -18.43 -38.29
C ILE A 48 -10.68 -18.94 -37.04
N ARG A 49 -10.61 -18.20 -35.93
CA ARG A 49 -11.37 -18.55 -34.71
C ARG A 49 -12.88 -18.47 -34.93
N GLY A 50 -13.36 -17.46 -35.65
CA GLY A 50 -14.76 -17.36 -36.04
C GLY A 50 -15.24 -18.57 -36.86
N ALA A 51 -14.42 -19.02 -37.83
CA ALA A 51 -14.70 -20.23 -38.59
C ALA A 51 -14.75 -21.49 -37.71
N ALA A 52 -13.86 -21.60 -36.72
CA ALA A 52 -13.86 -22.71 -35.76
C ALA A 52 -15.11 -22.71 -34.87
N VAL A 53 -15.57 -21.54 -34.41
CA VAL A 53 -16.83 -21.38 -33.64
C VAL A 53 -18.02 -21.83 -34.48
N HIS A 54 -18.14 -21.36 -35.73
CA HIS A 54 -19.23 -21.76 -36.62
C HIS A 54 -19.21 -23.26 -36.95
N ALA A 55 -18.04 -23.83 -37.23
CA ALA A 55 -17.89 -25.27 -37.48
C ALA A 55 -18.26 -26.11 -36.26
N THR A 56 -17.86 -25.66 -35.05
CA THR A 56 -18.22 -26.33 -33.79
C THR A 56 -19.72 -26.24 -33.51
N ALA A 57 -20.34 -25.08 -33.74
CA ALA A 57 -21.78 -24.89 -33.60
C ALA A 57 -22.55 -25.83 -34.55
N ALA A 58 -22.15 -25.92 -35.81
CA ALA A 58 -22.75 -26.83 -36.78
C ALA A 58 -22.59 -28.31 -36.39
N LEU A 59 -21.44 -28.70 -35.82
CA LEU A 59 -21.17 -30.06 -35.34
C LEU A 59 -21.99 -30.43 -34.10
N THR A 60 -22.33 -29.45 -33.27
CA THR A 60 -23.00 -29.65 -31.97
C THR A 60 -24.47 -29.27 -31.98
N ASP A 61 -25.00 -28.85 -33.13
CA ASP A 61 -26.41 -28.52 -33.31
C ASP A 61 -27.30 -29.76 -33.08
N GLY A 62 -28.27 -29.62 -32.17
CA GLY A 62 -29.12 -30.72 -31.73
C GLY A 62 -30.03 -31.26 -32.84
N ALA A 63 -30.52 -30.40 -33.74
CA ALA A 63 -31.39 -30.82 -34.82
C ALA A 63 -30.59 -31.60 -35.89
N LEU A 64 -29.38 -31.14 -36.21
CA LEU A 64 -28.46 -31.84 -37.12
C LEU A 64 -28.02 -33.20 -36.55
N LEU A 65 -27.70 -33.26 -35.26
CA LEU A 65 -27.31 -34.50 -34.60
C LEU A 65 -28.45 -35.53 -34.53
N GLN A 66 -29.69 -35.07 -34.29
CA GLN A 66 -30.87 -35.94 -34.29
C GLN A 66 -31.23 -36.45 -35.69
N ALA A 67 -31.00 -35.65 -36.73
CA ALA A 67 -31.25 -36.05 -38.12
C ALA A 67 -30.14 -36.95 -38.70
N LEU A 68 -28.93 -36.96 -38.11
CA LEU A 68 -27.74 -37.65 -38.63
C LEU A 68 -27.92 -39.16 -38.89
N PRO A 69 -28.59 -39.96 -38.02
CA PRO A 69 -28.81 -41.38 -38.27
C PRO A 69 -29.66 -41.66 -39.53
N HIS A 70 -30.46 -40.67 -39.95
CA HIS A 70 -31.36 -40.75 -41.11
C HIS A 70 -30.82 -39.96 -42.31
N ALA A 71 -29.63 -39.36 -42.21
CA ALA A 71 -29.06 -38.53 -43.25
C ALA A 71 -28.51 -39.37 -44.42
N PRO A 72 -28.67 -38.93 -45.68
CA PRO A 72 -28.05 -39.58 -46.82
C PRO A 72 -26.53 -39.49 -46.75
N SER A 73 -25.81 -40.31 -47.54
CA SER A 73 -24.34 -40.39 -47.50
C SER A 73 -23.59 -39.03 -47.58
N PRO A 74 -24.07 -37.98 -48.28
CA PRO A 74 -23.44 -36.67 -48.24
C PRO A 74 -23.47 -36.02 -46.85
N GLY A 75 -24.52 -36.21 -46.05
CA GLY A 75 -24.64 -35.63 -44.70
C GLY A 75 -23.56 -36.16 -43.74
N TRP A 76 -23.33 -37.47 -43.75
CA TRP A 76 -22.24 -38.10 -42.99
C TRP A 76 -20.85 -37.65 -43.44
N ARG A 77 -20.67 -37.43 -44.75
CA ARG A 77 -19.40 -36.91 -45.30
C ARG A 77 -19.17 -35.48 -44.85
N THR A 78 -20.19 -34.63 -44.85
CA THR A 78 -20.13 -33.25 -44.37
C THR A 78 -19.80 -33.20 -42.87
N GLN A 79 -20.45 -34.01 -42.04
CA GLN A 79 -20.16 -34.08 -40.61
C GLN A 79 -18.72 -34.54 -40.32
N ARG A 80 -18.24 -35.55 -41.05
CA ARG A 80 -16.82 -35.99 -40.96
C ARG A 80 -15.85 -34.93 -41.46
N ALA A 81 -16.21 -34.16 -42.49
CA ALA A 81 -15.38 -33.08 -43.01
C ALA A 81 -15.26 -31.93 -42.00
N LEU A 82 -16.38 -31.52 -41.39
CA LEU A 82 -16.39 -30.52 -40.32
C LEU A 82 -15.60 -30.98 -39.11
N LEU A 83 -15.80 -32.22 -38.65
CA LEU A 83 -15.05 -32.78 -37.53
C LEU A 83 -13.54 -32.81 -37.84
N ARG A 84 -13.17 -33.28 -39.03
CA ARG A 84 -11.76 -33.25 -39.48
C ARG A 84 -11.22 -31.82 -39.58
N ALA A 85 -12.03 -30.86 -39.98
CA ALA A 85 -11.59 -29.46 -40.07
C ALA A 85 -11.18 -28.91 -38.70
N ILE A 86 -11.88 -29.28 -37.61
CA ILE A 86 -11.62 -28.78 -36.26
C ILE A 86 -10.72 -29.67 -35.39
N THR A 87 -10.27 -30.84 -35.89
CA THR A 87 -9.36 -31.74 -35.15
C THR A 87 -8.07 -32.09 -35.89
N ASN A 88 -7.93 -31.73 -37.17
CA ASN A 88 -6.76 -32.10 -37.98
C ASN A 88 -5.79 -30.92 -38.11
N GLY A 89 -4.49 -31.18 -37.92
CA GLY A 89 -3.42 -30.20 -38.12
C GLY A 89 -3.29 -29.65 -39.56
N ARG A 90 -3.86 -30.33 -40.56
CA ARG A 90 -3.98 -29.80 -41.94
C ARG A 90 -5.21 -28.92 -42.17
N GLY A 91 -6.10 -28.82 -41.17
CA GLY A 91 -7.28 -27.95 -41.16
C GLY A 91 -7.07 -26.79 -40.18
N LEU A 92 -8.05 -26.55 -39.29
CA LEU A 92 -7.98 -25.53 -38.24
C LEU A 92 -7.14 -25.97 -37.02
N GLY A 93 -6.52 -27.16 -37.04
CA GLY A 93 -5.88 -27.74 -35.87
C GLY A 93 -6.89 -28.33 -34.90
N TRP A 94 -6.56 -28.38 -33.61
CA TRP A 94 -7.54 -28.69 -32.55
C TRP A 94 -8.24 -27.40 -32.11
N ALA A 95 -9.44 -27.15 -32.62
CA ALA A 95 -10.13 -25.88 -32.43
C ALA A 95 -11.63 -25.97 -32.06
N PRO A 96 -12.08 -26.89 -31.18
CA PRO A 96 -13.45 -26.83 -30.67
C PRO A 96 -13.68 -25.53 -29.87
N ALA A 97 -14.69 -24.73 -30.24
CA ALA A 97 -14.95 -23.42 -29.60
C ALA A 97 -16.46 -23.06 -29.50
N GLY A 98 -16.80 -22.11 -28.63
CA GLY A 98 -18.12 -21.45 -28.61
C GLY A 98 -19.22 -22.09 -27.75
N SER A 99 -19.03 -23.29 -27.18
CA SER A 99 -20.00 -23.94 -26.27
C SER A 99 -19.32 -24.53 -25.03
N ARG A 100 -20.07 -24.74 -23.93
CA ARG A 100 -19.52 -25.30 -22.68
C ARG A 100 -18.87 -26.69 -22.87
N SER A 101 -19.47 -27.53 -23.71
CA SER A 101 -18.90 -28.84 -24.06
C SER A 101 -17.67 -28.72 -24.95
N ALA A 102 -17.65 -27.74 -25.86
CA ALA A 102 -16.48 -27.44 -26.69
C ALA A 102 -15.31 -26.90 -25.86
N SER A 103 -15.56 -26.12 -24.80
CA SER A 103 -14.50 -25.67 -23.87
C SER A 103 -13.82 -26.83 -23.14
N VAL A 104 -14.57 -27.87 -22.78
CA VAL A 104 -14.00 -29.10 -22.19
C VAL A 104 -13.19 -29.87 -23.22
N ALA A 105 -13.68 -29.99 -24.46
CA ALA A 105 -12.93 -30.61 -25.55
C ALA A 105 -11.64 -29.82 -25.88
N ALA A 106 -11.70 -28.48 -25.87
CA ALA A 106 -10.53 -27.62 -26.07
C ALA A 106 -9.47 -27.88 -24.99
N ALA A 107 -9.87 -27.89 -23.71
CA ALA A 107 -8.98 -28.19 -22.59
C ALA A 107 -8.35 -29.59 -22.67
N LEU A 108 -9.11 -30.59 -23.14
CA LEU A 108 -8.60 -31.97 -23.30
C LEU A 108 -7.57 -32.11 -24.43
N GLY A 109 -7.72 -31.37 -25.53
CA GLY A 109 -6.72 -31.40 -26.60
C GLY A 109 -5.51 -30.51 -26.34
N ALA A 110 -5.68 -29.43 -25.57
CA ALA A 110 -4.56 -28.65 -25.03
C ALA A 110 -3.68 -29.56 -24.14
N LEU A 111 -4.26 -30.31 -23.19
CA LEU A 111 -3.51 -31.32 -22.40
C LEU A 111 -2.83 -32.43 -23.24
N ALA A 112 -3.22 -32.60 -24.51
CA ALA A 112 -2.66 -33.58 -25.43
C ALA A 112 -1.64 -32.96 -26.42
N GLY A 113 -1.28 -31.68 -26.28
CA GLY A 113 -0.33 -30.96 -27.14
C GLY A 113 -0.87 -30.68 -28.55
N ALA A 114 -2.20 -30.60 -28.71
CA ALA A 114 -2.83 -30.39 -30.01
C ALA A 114 -3.08 -28.89 -30.26
N GLU A 115 -2.25 -28.29 -31.11
CA GLU A 115 -2.24 -26.83 -31.34
C GLU A 115 -3.25 -26.36 -32.41
N SER A 116 -3.96 -25.27 -32.13
CA SER A 116 -4.91 -24.59 -33.04
C SER A 116 -4.20 -23.70 -34.08
N LEU A 117 -4.73 -23.63 -35.31
CA LEU A 117 -4.21 -22.73 -36.34
C LEU A 117 -4.34 -21.26 -35.92
N ALA A 118 -5.43 -20.88 -35.25
CA ALA A 118 -5.64 -19.51 -34.79
C ALA A 118 -4.57 -19.09 -33.77
N VAL A 119 -4.19 -20.02 -32.88
CA VAL A 119 -3.14 -19.82 -31.87
C VAL A 119 -1.77 -19.65 -32.55
N ARG A 120 -1.41 -20.50 -33.52
CA ARG A 120 -0.17 -20.37 -34.30
C ARG A 120 -0.04 -19.00 -34.98
N VAL A 121 -1.13 -18.55 -35.60
CA VAL A 121 -1.18 -17.26 -36.31
C VAL A 121 -0.98 -16.11 -35.33
N LEU A 122 -1.66 -16.13 -34.18
CA LEU A 122 -1.47 -15.12 -33.14
C LEU A 122 -0.08 -15.17 -32.49
N ALA A 123 0.46 -16.35 -32.21
CA ALA A 123 1.82 -16.50 -31.73
C ALA A 123 2.83 -15.90 -32.72
N THR A 124 2.59 -16.08 -34.02
CA THR A 124 3.39 -15.46 -35.08
C THR A 124 3.27 -13.94 -35.05
N SER A 125 2.06 -13.39 -34.89
CA SER A 125 1.84 -11.94 -34.73
C SER A 125 2.65 -11.37 -33.57
N LEU A 126 2.59 -12.01 -32.39
CA LEU A 126 3.33 -11.58 -31.20
C LEU A 126 4.85 -11.64 -31.42
N ARG A 127 5.36 -12.68 -32.11
CA ARG A 127 6.78 -12.75 -32.50
C ARG A 127 7.19 -11.59 -33.39
N LEU A 128 6.38 -11.22 -34.39
CA LEU A 128 6.66 -10.06 -35.24
C LEU A 128 6.69 -8.74 -34.45
N ARG A 129 5.85 -8.60 -33.41
CA ARG A 129 5.89 -7.43 -32.52
C ARG A 129 7.16 -7.38 -31.70
N VAL A 130 7.57 -8.51 -31.12
CA VAL A 130 8.84 -8.62 -30.38
C VAL A 130 10.02 -8.24 -31.27
N GLU A 131 10.04 -8.72 -32.52
CA GLU A 131 11.06 -8.34 -33.51
C GLU A 131 10.99 -6.85 -33.87
N ALA A 132 9.79 -6.28 -34.03
CA ALA A 132 9.62 -4.85 -34.30
C ALA A 132 10.18 -3.99 -33.16
N VAL A 133 9.87 -4.34 -31.91
CA VAL A 133 10.42 -3.67 -30.71
C VAL A 133 11.94 -3.84 -30.66
N ALA A 134 12.47 -5.03 -30.96
CA ALA A 134 13.91 -5.27 -30.99
C ALA A 134 14.68 -4.44 -32.03
N LEU A 135 14.02 -4.01 -33.12
CA LEU A 135 14.58 -3.08 -34.11
C LEU A 135 14.64 -1.65 -33.58
N ASP A 136 13.61 -1.21 -32.85
CA ASP A 136 13.54 0.13 -32.28
C ASP A 136 14.40 0.23 -30.99
N HIS A 137 14.69 -0.89 -30.33
CA HIS A 137 15.48 -0.99 -29.10
C HIS A 137 16.73 -1.90 -29.29
N PRO A 138 17.82 -1.39 -29.89
CA PRO A 138 19.02 -2.18 -30.17
C PRO A 138 19.70 -2.73 -28.91
N GLU A 139 19.44 -2.16 -27.73
CA GLU A 139 19.88 -2.70 -26.44
C GLU A 139 19.31 -4.10 -26.13
N LEU A 140 18.19 -4.48 -26.75
CA LEU A 140 17.58 -5.81 -26.60
C LEU A 140 18.34 -6.91 -27.32
N THR A 141 18.97 -6.58 -28.46
CA THR A 141 19.64 -7.55 -29.33
C THR A 141 21.15 -7.63 -29.10
N GLY A 142 21.72 -6.63 -28.44
CA GLY A 142 23.15 -6.55 -28.13
C GLY A 142 23.66 -7.56 -27.10
N ASP A 143 22.76 -8.24 -26.36
CA ASP A 143 23.12 -9.24 -25.35
C ASP A 143 22.70 -10.67 -25.76
N PRO A 144 23.66 -11.58 -26.03
CA PRO A 144 23.38 -12.95 -26.43
C PRO A 144 22.55 -13.75 -25.42
N MET A 145 22.61 -13.43 -24.12
CA MET A 145 21.77 -14.10 -23.13
C MET A 145 20.32 -13.63 -23.20
N LEU A 146 20.12 -12.32 -23.41
CA LEU A 146 18.81 -11.70 -23.53
C LEU A 146 18.11 -12.14 -24.82
N SER A 147 18.82 -12.13 -25.95
CA SER A 147 18.30 -12.65 -27.23
C SER A 147 17.89 -14.11 -27.11
N ARG A 148 18.70 -14.95 -26.43
CA ARG A 148 18.34 -16.35 -26.16
C ARG A 148 17.09 -16.50 -25.29
N LEU A 149 16.90 -15.62 -24.30
CA LEU A 149 15.71 -15.65 -23.46
C LEU A 149 14.47 -15.25 -24.28
N ILE A 150 14.56 -14.19 -25.07
CA ILE A 150 13.49 -13.72 -25.95
C ILE A 150 13.13 -14.81 -26.98
N GLU A 151 14.12 -15.39 -27.66
CA GLU A 151 13.94 -16.49 -28.60
C GLU A 151 13.35 -17.76 -27.95
N ALA A 152 13.82 -18.13 -26.75
CA ALA A 152 13.32 -19.31 -26.04
C ALA A 152 11.90 -19.13 -25.54
N ALA A 153 11.57 -17.93 -25.02
CA ALA A 153 10.22 -17.56 -24.63
C ALA A 153 9.29 -17.48 -25.85
N ALA A 154 9.81 -17.03 -26.99
CA ALA A 154 9.06 -16.97 -28.23
C ALA A 154 8.78 -18.35 -28.84
N ALA A 155 9.70 -19.30 -28.68
CA ALA A 155 9.68 -20.62 -29.31
C ALA A 155 9.02 -21.73 -28.47
N ASP A 156 8.32 -21.39 -27.37
CA ASP A 156 7.70 -22.36 -26.46
C ASP A 156 8.67 -23.36 -25.81
N ARG A 157 9.92 -22.94 -25.56
CA ARG A 157 10.96 -23.78 -24.97
C ARG A 157 11.11 -23.49 -23.49
N ASP A 158 10.09 -23.81 -22.68
CA ASP A 158 9.98 -23.47 -21.26
C ASP A 158 11.24 -23.77 -20.43
N LEU A 159 11.80 -24.96 -20.60
CA LEU A 159 13.00 -25.37 -19.89
C LEU A 159 14.22 -24.51 -20.26
N GLU A 160 14.33 -24.09 -21.51
CA GLU A 160 15.40 -23.22 -21.98
C GLU A 160 15.16 -21.77 -21.57
N ALA A 161 13.92 -21.27 -21.64
CA ALA A 161 13.54 -19.94 -21.19
C ALA A 161 13.77 -19.78 -19.67
N VAL A 162 13.37 -20.75 -18.85
CA VAL A 162 13.62 -20.75 -17.40
C VAL A 162 15.11 -20.84 -17.08
N ARG A 163 15.87 -21.65 -17.83
CA ARG A 163 17.33 -21.74 -17.66
C ARG A 163 18.02 -20.43 -18.04
N ALA A 164 17.64 -19.83 -19.16
CA ALA A 164 18.16 -18.55 -19.63
C ALA A 164 17.83 -17.43 -18.63
N LEU A 165 16.58 -17.36 -18.16
CA LEU A 165 16.14 -16.40 -17.15
C LEU A 165 16.89 -16.59 -15.82
N ARG A 166 17.03 -17.83 -15.33
CA ARG A 166 17.81 -18.11 -14.11
C ARG A 166 19.28 -17.72 -14.26
N ALA A 167 19.87 -17.95 -15.43
CA ALA A 167 21.24 -17.56 -15.72
C ALA A 167 21.40 -16.03 -15.73
N LEU A 168 20.48 -15.31 -16.39
CA LEU A 168 20.42 -13.84 -16.40
C LEU A 168 20.23 -13.26 -14.99
N LEU A 169 19.31 -13.83 -14.21
CA LEU A 169 19.04 -13.42 -12.84
C LEU A 169 20.24 -13.67 -11.91
N GLY A 170 20.92 -14.81 -12.08
CA GLY A 170 22.09 -15.18 -11.28
C GLY A 170 23.32 -14.32 -11.57
N ASP A 171 23.50 -13.91 -12.82
CA ASP A 171 24.63 -13.08 -13.26
C ASP A 171 24.45 -11.59 -12.92
N ARG A 172 23.22 -11.05 -13.06
CA ARG A 172 22.99 -9.59 -13.09
C ARG A 172 21.96 -9.05 -12.11
N GLY A 173 21.23 -9.93 -11.42
CA GLY A 173 20.15 -9.57 -10.51
C GLY A 173 18.84 -9.18 -11.20
N ALA A 174 17.73 -9.29 -10.48
CA ALA A 174 16.37 -9.15 -11.02
C ALA A 174 16.04 -7.79 -11.62
N VAL A 175 16.53 -6.71 -11.00
CA VAL A 175 16.24 -5.32 -11.40
C VAL A 175 16.77 -5.03 -12.80
N ARG A 176 18.01 -5.46 -13.08
CA ARG A 176 18.65 -5.25 -14.38
C ARG A 176 18.00 -6.07 -15.49
N VAL A 177 17.61 -7.32 -15.20
CA VAL A 177 16.89 -8.17 -16.15
C VAL A 177 15.51 -7.60 -16.49
N LEU A 178 14.75 -7.15 -15.48
CA LEU A 178 13.44 -6.52 -15.71
C LEU A 178 13.56 -5.24 -16.53
N SER A 179 14.56 -4.41 -16.24
CA SER A 179 14.83 -3.18 -17.01
C SER A 179 15.13 -3.49 -18.48
N GLN A 180 15.92 -4.53 -18.73
CA GLN A 180 16.28 -4.95 -20.08
C GLN A 180 15.12 -5.62 -20.84
N LEU A 181 14.18 -6.27 -20.16
CA LEU A 181 13.04 -6.91 -20.81
C LEU A 181 11.81 -6.02 -20.95
N ALA A 182 11.81 -4.85 -20.30
CA ALA A 182 10.63 -4.02 -20.16
C ALA A 182 9.91 -3.69 -21.49
N PRO A 183 10.61 -3.31 -22.59
CA PRO A 183 9.95 -2.97 -23.84
C PRO A 183 9.18 -4.14 -24.50
N VAL A 184 9.61 -5.38 -24.26
CA VAL A 184 8.98 -6.61 -24.83
C VAL A 184 8.18 -7.39 -23.78
N PHE A 185 8.03 -6.85 -22.57
CA PHE A 185 7.49 -7.59 -21.44
C PHE A 185 6.04 -8.02 -21.66
N GLY A 186 5.21 -7.13 -22.20
CA GLY A 186 3.81 -7.40 -22.52
C GLY A 186 3.66 -8.51 -23.55
N GLU A 187 4.40 -8.45 -24.65
CA GLU A 187 4.37 -9.41 -25.74
C GLU A 187 4.85 -10.79 -25.30
N VAL A 188 5.94 -10.85 -24.51
CA VAL A 188 6.48 -12.11 -23.97
C VAL A 188 5.48 -12.76 -23.00
N LEU A 189 4.81 -11.99 -22.15
CA LEU A 189 3.77 -12.50 -21.27
C LEU A 189 2.55 -13.01 -22.05
N ALA A 190 2.09 -12.25 -23.06
CA ALA A 190 0.98 -12.66 -23.91
C ALA A 190 1.31 -13.95 -24.69
N LEU A 191 2.53 -14.06 -25.21
CA LEU A 191 2.99 -15.21 -25.97
C LEU A 191 3.10 -16.44 -25.08
N ARG A 192 3.67 -16.30 -23.88
CA ARG A 192 3.71 -17.39 -22.89
C ARG A 192 2.30 -17.84 -22.49
N ALA A 193 1.41 -16.90 -22.20
CA ALA A 193 0.04 -17.23 -21.81
C ALA A 193 -0.76 -17.91 -22.94
N LEU A 194 -0.38 -17.68 -24.20
CA LEU A 194 -0.98 -18.32 -25.37
C LEU A 194 -0.43 -19.74 -25.63
N LEU A 195 0.82 -20.01 -25.21
CA LEU A 195 1.55 -21.25 -25.48
C LEU A 195 1.54 -22.26 -24.30
N ASP A 196 1.39 -21.81 -23.05
CA ASP A 196 1.35 -22.66 -21.82
C ASP A 196 0.10 -23.59 -21.74
N GLU A 197 -0.71 -23.66 -22.81
CA GLU A 197 -1.86 -24.57 -22.99
C GLU A 197 -2.84 -24.62 -21.79
N ASN A 198 -2.88 -23.55 -20.99
CA ASN A 198 -3.68 -23.46 -19.77
C ASN A 198 -5.02 -22.75 -20.06
N PRO A 199 -6.16 -23.48 -20.02
CA PRO A 199 -7.45 -22.95 -20.44
C PRO A 199 -7.97 -21.76 -19.61
N LEU A 200 -7.39 -21.49 -18.43
CA LEU A 200 -7.71 -20.31 -17.62
C LEU A 200 -6.98 -19.04 -18.10
N ASN A 201 -5.83 -19.19 -18.77
CA ASN A 201 -5.00 -18.10 -19.28
C ASN A 201 -5.17 -17.87 -20.79
N ASP A 202 -5.57 -18.88 -21.57
CA ASP A 202 -5.73 -18.78 -23.04
C ASP A 202 -6.71 -17.68 -23.47
N ALA A 203 -7.81 -17.50 -22.73
CA ALA A 203 -8.78 -16.44 -23.00
C ALA A 203 -8.20 -15.04 -22.75
N THR A 204 -7.38 -14.89 -21.70
CA THR A 204 -6.64 -13.65 -21.39
C THR A 204 -5.63 -13.35 -22.48
N ALA A 205 -4.82 -14.34 -22.85
CA ALA A 205 -3.80 -14.20 -23.90
C ALA A 205 -4.43 -13.81 -25.23
N TRP A 206 -5.58 -14.40 -25.58
CA TRP A 206 -6.34 -14.03 -26.77
C TRP A 206 -6.80 -12.57 -26.73
N LEU A 207 -7.39 -12.11 -25.63
CA LEU A 207 -7.89 -10.74 -25.50
C LEU A 207 -6.76 -9.71 -25.64
N ILE A 208 -5.63 -9.97 -24.99
CA ILE A 208 -4.44 -9.13 -25.07
C ILE A 208 -3.84 -9.15 -26.48
N ALA A 209 -3.62 -10.33 -27.06
CA ALA A 209 -3.01 -10.48 -28.37
C ALA A 209 -3.86 -9.86 -29.49
N THR A 210 -5.18 -9.84 -29.33
CA THR A 210 -6.11 -9.24 -30.29
C THR A 210 -6.49 -7.79 -29.99
N GLY A 211 -6.06 -7.23 -28.85
CA GLY A 211 -6.46 -5.89 -28.42
C GLY A 211 -7.96 -5.76 -28.12
N THR A 212 -8.67 -6.88 -27.91
CA THR A 212 -10.14 -6.89 -27.73
C THR A 212 -10.58 -6.88 -26.27
N GLY A 213 -9.64 -6.92 -25.31
CA GLY A 213 -9.95 -6.76 -23.89
C GLY A 213 -8.74 -6.91 -22.98
N TYR A 214 -8.97 -6.64 -21.69
CA TYR A 214 -7.95 -6.65 -20.64
C TYR A 214 -7.66 -8.05 -20.12
N ALA A 215 -6.51 -8.19 -19.43
CA ALA A 215 -6.12 -9.42 -18.77
C ALA A 215 -7.21 -9.91 -17.80
N THR A 216 -7.75 -11.12 -17.99
CA THR A 216 -8.78 -11.69 -17.08
C THR A 216 -8.18 -12.48 -15.91
N ALA A 217 -6.85 -12.61 -15.90
CA ALA A 217 -6.03 -13.15 -14.84
C ALA A 217 -4.69 -12.41 -14.77
N ASP A 218 -4.13 -12.33 -13.56
CA ASP A 218 -2.85 -11.69 -13.28
C ASP A 218 -1.69 -12.37 -14.03
N PRO A 219 -0.90 -11.66 -14.85
CA PRO A 219 0.24 -12.22 -15.55
C PRO A 219 1.37 -12.72 -14.64
N VAL A 220 1.43 -12.24 -13.38
CA VAL A 220 2.52 -12.55 -12.44
C VAL A 220 2.22 -13.76 -11.55
N THR A 221 0.97 -13.93 -11.11
CA THR A 221 0.51 -14.95 -10.15
C THR A 221 -0.52 -15.92 -10.73
N GLY A 222 -1.12 -15.61 -11.88
CA GLY A 222 -2.20 -16.39 -12.50
C GLY A 222 -3.57 -16.23 -11.81
N MET A 223 -3.72 -15.29 -10.88
CA MET A 223 -5.00 -15.06 -10.18
C MET A 223 -6.04 -14.40 -11.08
N SER A 224 -7.22 -15.01 -11.25
CA SER A 224 -8.31 -14.41 -12.02
C SER A 224 -8.80 -13.07 -11.45
N ASN A 225 -9.29 -12.16 -12.31
CA ASN A 225 -9.91 -10.89 -11.89
C ASN A 225 -11.13 -11.12 -10.99
N ARG A 226 -11.80 -12.27 -11.12
CA ARG A 226 -12.88 -12.67 -10.21
C ARG A 226 -12.38 -12.93 -8.80
N ALA A 227 -11.22 -13.59 -8.66
CA ALA A 227 -10.59 -13.80 -7.36
C ALA A 227 -10.15 -12.46 -6.76
N VAL A 228 -9.57 -11.58 -7.58
CA VAL A 228 -9.17 -10.23 -7.16
C VAL A 228 -10.37 -9.39 -6.70
N ALA A 229 -11.47 -9.39 -7.45
CA ALA A 229 -12.70 -8.71 -7.06
C ALA A 229 -13.35 -9.28 -5.78
N VAL A 230 -13.10 -10.55 -5.45
CA VAL A 230 -13.55 -11.15 -4.18
C VAL A 230 -12.67 -10.71 -3.01
N LEU A 231 -11.36 -10.59 -3.23
CA LEU A 231 -10.39 -10.18 -2.21
C LEU A 231 -10.46 -8.68 -1.92
N ASP A 232 -10.69 -7.86 -2.94
CA ASP A 232 -10.60 -6.40 -2.86
C ASP A 232 -11.97 -5.68 -2.83
N ARG A 233 -12.76 -6.00 -1.80
CA ARG A 233 -14.14 -5.52 -1.59
C ARG A 233 -14.25 -4.20 -0.82
N GLY A 234 -13.13 -3.52 -0.56
CA GLY A 234 -13.11 -2.29 0.21
C GLY A 234 -14.13 -1.27 -0.29
N GLU A 235 -15.06 -0.80 0.55
CA GLU A 235 -16.04 0.21 0.15
C GLU A 235 -15.40 1.57 -0.20
N GLY A 236 -14.09 1.72 0.06
CA GLY A 236 -13.35 2.97 0.02
C GLY A 236 -13.73 3.85 1.20
N ALA A 237 -12.80 4.65 1.71
CA ALA A 237 -13.10 5.75 2.62
C ALA A 237 -12.02 6.83 2.49
N ALA A 238 -12.39 8.06 2.82
CA ALA A 238 -11.49 9.19 2.82
C ALA A 238 -11.64 9.95 4.13
N ARG A 239 -10.53 10.44 4.68
CA ARG A 239 -10.52 11.33 5.85
C ARG A 239 -9.61 12.51 5.57
N ARG A 240 -10.07 13.72 5.87
CA ARG A 240 -9.24 14.94 5.80
C ARG A 240 -8.01 14.78 6.67
N VAL A 241 -6.89 15.24 6.14
CA VAL A 241 -5.62 15.34 6.85
C VAL A 241 -5.04 16.72 6.55
N GLU A 242 -4.62 17.41 7.60
CA GLU A 242 -3.85 18.64 7.43
C GLU A 242 -2.43 18.28 6.99
N PRO A 243 -1.96 18.77 5.83
CA PRO A 243 -0.57 18.60 5.42
C PRO A 243 0.36 19.27 6.44
N ALA A 244 1.56 18.72 6.61
CA ALA A 244 2.57 19.37 7.45
C ALA A 244 2.95 20.74 6.84
N GLU A 245 3.37 21.72 7.66
CA GLU A 245 3.70 23.07 7.17
C GLU A 245 4.72 23.05 6.02
N ALA A 246 5.72 22.17 6.11
CA ALA A 246 6.73 21.98 5.06
C ALA A 246 6.17 21.36 3.76
N GLU A 247 5.13 20.52 3.87
CA GLU A 247 4.42 19.98 2.69
C GLU A 247 3.57 21.09 2.05
N SER A 248 2.79 21.81 2.86
CA SER A 248 1.93 22.92 2.41
C SER A 248 2.72 24.00 1.66
N ALA A 249 3.92 24.34 2.15
CA ALA A 249 4.80 25.33 1.52
C ALA A 249 5.34 24.90 0.14
N ARG A 250 5.34 23.59 -0.15
CA ARG A 250 5.83 23.03 -1.42
C ARG A 250 4.72 22.73 -2.42
N LEU A 251 3.46 22.75 -1.99
CA LEU A 251 2.32 22.55 -2.90
C LEU A 251 2.24 23.71 -3.90
N ALA A 252 1.93 23.38 -5.14
CA ALA A 252 1.77 24.35 -6.22
C ALA A 252 0.66 25.35 -5.85
N THR A 253 0.98 26.64 -5.96
CA THR A 253 0.06 27.76 -5.73
C THR A 253 -0.61 28.24 -7.01
N LYS A 254 -0.20 27.70 -8.16
CA LYS A 254 -0.82 27.92 -9.47
C LYS A 254 -0.96 26.61 -10.21
N GLY A 255 -1.99 26.50 -11.05
CA GLY A 255 -2.22 25.31 -11.86
C GLY A 255 -1.29 25.19 -13.07
N SER A 256 -0.69 24.02 -13.24
CA SER A 256 0.04 23.54 -14.43
C SER A 256 0.26 22.03 -14.31
N LEU A 257 0.52 21.35 -15.43
CA LEU A 257 0.81 19.90 -15.43
C LEU A 257 1.94 19.56 -14.46
N LEU A 258 3.10 20.20 -14.60
CA LEU A 258 4.25 19.95 -13.73
C LEU A 258 3.99 20.33 -12.27
N GLY A 259 3.16 21.35 -12.02
CA GLY A 259 2.72 21.70 -10.66
C GLY A 259 1.89 20.60 -10.02
N PHE A 260 0.91 20.05 -10.76
CA PHE A 260 0.05 18.97 -10.28
C PHE A 260 0.84 17.67 -10.10
N LEU A 261 1.72 17.30 -11.03
CA LEU A 261 2.60 16.14 -10.84
C LEU A 261 3.59 16.36 -9.68
N GLY A 262 4.13 17.57 -9.53
CA GLY A 262 4.98 17.95 -8.41
C GLY A 262 4.29 17.79 -7.06
N ASN A 263 3.00 18.10 -6.97
CA ASN A 263 2.22 17.84 -5.76
C ASN A 263 2.13 16.34 -5.41
N LEU A 264 2.03 15.46 -6.41
CA LEU A 264 2.07 14.00 -6.20
C LEU A 264 3.39 13.57 -5.54
N SER A 265 4.52 14.17 -5.97
CA SER A 265 5.82 13.97 -5.33
C SER A 265 5.85 14.52 -3.89
N VAL A 266 5.27 15.70 -3.64
CA VAL A 266 5.21 16.31 -2.30
C VAL A 266 4.42 15.45 -1.30
N ILE A 267 3.22 14.98 -1.66
CA ILE A 267 2.41 14.14 -0.77
C ILE A 267 2.91 12.68 -0.73
N GLY A 268 3.61 12.25 -1.77
CA GLY A 268 4.20 10.92 -1.91
C GLY A 268 3.19 9.77 -1.89
N THR A 269 3.68 8.55 -2.05
CA THR A 269 2.85 7.33 -2.04
C THR A 269 2.55 6.85 -0.63
N THR A 270 1.73 7.63 0.08
CA THR A 270 1.49 7.48 1.52
C THR A 270 0.05 7.07 1.88
N GLY A 271 -0.72 6.58 0.90
CA GLY A 271 -2.16 6.39 1.05
C GLY A 271 -2.93 7.72 1.05
N ARG A 272 -2.34 8.79 0.49
CA ARG A 272 -2.90 10.14 0.47
C ARG A 272 -3.22 10.60 -0.95
N VAL A 273 -4.16 11.53 -1.07
CA VAL A 273 -4.51 12.24 -2.31
C VAL A 273 -4.73 13.71 -2.02
N LEU A 274 -4.64 14.54 -3.06
CA LEU A 274 -4.83 15.98 -2.97
C LEU A 274 -5.98 16.42 -3.87
N ILE A 275 -6.85 17.27 -3.35
CA ILE A 275 -7.87 17.98 -4.14
C ILE A 275 -7.60 19.47 -4.04
N GLN A 276 -7.46 20.13 -5.18
CA GLN A 276 -7.26 21.57 -5.28
C GLN A 276 -8.41 22.23 -6.05
N SER A 277 -8.75 23.46 -5.68
CA SER A 277 -9.61 24.34 -6.46
C SER A 277 -8.74 25.43 -7.07
N VAL A 278 -8.84 25.61 -8.38
CA VAL A 278 -8.07 26.58 -9.15
C VAL A 278 -9.04 27.56 -9.77
N GLU A 279 -8.81 28.85 -9.55
CA GLU A 279 -9.52 29.89 -10.28
C GLU A 279 -8.87 30.04 -11.64
N GLY A 280 -9.60 29.67 -12.70
CA GLY A 280 -9.12 29.76 -14.07
C GLY A 280 -8.90 31.21 -14.52
N PRO A 281 -8.30 31.43 -15.71
CA PRO A 281 -8.06 32.78 -16.22
C PRO A 281 -9.35 33.54 -16.53
N ASP A 282 -10.47 32.81 -16.67
CA ASP A 282 -11.83 33.29 -16.87
C ASP A 282 -12.58 33.56 -15.56
N GLY A 283 -11.93 33.40 -14.40
CA GLY A 283 -12.53 33.59 -13.07
C GLY A 283 -13.41 32.43 -12.61
N VAL A 284 -13.52 31.35 -13.39
CA VAL A 284 -14.31 30.17 -13.02
C VAL A 284 -13.46 29.26 -12.13
N VAL A 285 -14.01 28.84 -10.99
CA VAL A 285 -13.33 27.89 -10.10
C VAL A 285 -13.55 26.47 -10.61
N ARG A 286 -12.45 25.77 -10.87
CA ARG A 286 -12.42 24.37 -11.31
C ARG A 286 -11.62 23.53 -10.34
N HIS A 287 -11.79 22.21 -10.38
CA HIS A 287 -11.21 21.31 -9.38
C HIS A 287 -10.25 20.29 -9.98
N VAL A 288 -9.17 20.00 -9.27
CA VAL A 288 -8.15 19.03 -9.71
C VAL A 288 -7.98 17.96 -8.65
N VAL A 289 -8.25 16.71 -9.01
CA VAL A 289 -8.02 15.53 -8.17
C VAL A 289 -6.68 14.91 -8.56
N GLN A 290 -5.79 14.78 -7.59
CA GLN A 290 -4.40 14.38 -7.79
C GLN A 290 -4.12 13.10 -7.00
N ALA A 291 -3.91 11.99 -7.72
CA ALA A 291 -3.80 10.64 -7.17
C ALA A 291 -2.39 10.02 -7.34
N PRO A 292 -1.61 9.83 -6.27
CA PRO A 292 -0.30 9.17 -6.34
C PRO A 292 -0.39 7.66 -6.62
N GLY A 293 0.77 7.09 -6.98
CA GLY A 293 0.97 5.65 -7.14
C GLY A 293 0.93 4.84 -5.83
N MET A 294 1.37 3.59 -5.92
CA MET A 294 1.30 2.63 -4.82
C MET A 294 2.26 2.96 -3.66
N ARG A 295 1.80 2.72 -2.43
CA ARG A 295 2.60 2.80 -1.21
C ARG A 295 3.54 1.61 -1.11
N ALA A 296 4.84 1.89 -1.00
CA ALA A 296 5.84 0.85 -0.75
C ALA A 296 5.67 0.26 0.66
N GLY A 297 5.54 -1.07 0.76
CA GLY A 297 5.37 -1.75 2.03
C GLY A 297 4.76 -3.14 1.90
N ARG A 298 4.53 -3.81 3.03
CA ARG A 298 3.67 -5.01 3.04
C ARG A 298 2.23 -4.57 2.78
N PRO A 299 1.43 -5.37 2.06
CA PRO A 299 -0.01 -5.16 1.96
C PRO A 299 -0.59 -4.94 3.36
N ASP A 300 -1.30 -3.84 3.54
CA ASP A 300 -2.14 -3.58 4.70
C ASP A 300 -3.56 -3.32 4.19
N HIS A 301 -4.57 -3.96 4.78
CA HIS A 301 -5.99 -3.78 4.41
C HIS A 301 -6.54 -2.40 4.83
N ASP A 302 -5.64 -1.46 5.13
CA ASP A 302 -5.95 -0.14 5.62
C ASP A 302 -5.86 0.90 4.50
N SER A 303 -5.23 0.61 3.35
CA SER A 303 -4.92 1.61 2.33
C SER A 303 -5.10 1.07 0.91
N PRO A 304 -5.90 1.74 0.05
CA PRO A 304 -6.15 1.28 -1.33
C PRO A 304 -4.96 1.48 -2.27
N GLN A 305 -3.90 2.14 -1.81
CA GLN A 305 -2.63 2.29 -2.52
C GLN A 305 -1.68 1.10 -2.26
N ASP A 306 -2.09 0.03 -1.59
CA ASP A 306 -1.23 -1.14 -1.41
C ASP A 306 -1.08 -1.95 -2.72
N LEU A 307 -0.28 -3.03 -2.71
CA LEU A 307 -0.03 -3.83 -3.91
C LEU A 307 -1.31 -4.46 -4.49
N LEU A 308 -2.24 -4.89 -3.63
CA LEU A 308 -3.50 -5.49 -4.07
C LEU A 308 -4.43 -4.43 -4.68
N GLY A 309 -4.54 -3.26 -4.05
CA GLY A 309 -5.34 -2.14 -4.53
C GLY A 309 -4.78 -1.48 -5.80
N ALA A 310 -3.45 -1.47 -5.96
CA ALA A 310 -2.80 -1.05 -7.21
C ALA A 310 -3.17 -1.97 -8.38
N PHE A 311 -3.11 -3.28 -8.14
CA PHE A 311 -3.48 -4.28 -9.13
C PHE A 311 -4.98 -4.23 -9.48
N SER A 312 -5.86 -4.17 -8.47
CA SER A 312 -7.30 -4.09 -8.71
C SER A 312 -7.68 -2.83 -9.49
N SER A 313 -6.99 -1.72 -9.27
CA SER A 313 -7.18 -0.49 -10.03
C SER A 313 -6.82 -0.66 -11.50
N ALA A 314 -5.76 -1.40 -11.82
CA ALA A 314 -5.36 -1.71 -13.19
C ALA A 314 -6.44 -2.56 -13.90
N VAL A 315 -6.83 -3.69 -13.31
CA VAL A 315 -7.63 -4.71 -14.03
C VAL A 315 -9.15 -4.62 -13.85
N LEU A 316 -9.64 -3.87 -12.86
CA LEU A 316 -11.09 -3.69 -12.63
C LEU A 316 -11.54 -2.30 -13.08
N ALA A 317 -12.80 -2.19 -13.47
CA ALA A 317 -13.45 -0.91 -13.78
C ALA A 317 -13.71 -0.05 -12.52
N ALA A 318 -13.73 -0.67 -11.34
CA ALA A 318 -13.85 0.02 -10.06
C ALA A 318 -13.05 -0.70 -8.96
N SER A 319 -12.27 0.06 -8.21
CA SER A 319 -11.43 -0.39 -7.09
C SER A 319 -11.73 0.40 -5.80
N PRO A 320 -11.33 -0.07 -4.61
CA PRO A 320 -11.44 0.72 -3.38
C PRO A 320 -10.76 2.08 -3.51
N TYR A 321 -9.69 2.19 -4.32
CA TYR A 321 -9.03 3.46 -4.60
C TYR A 321 -9.99 4.43 -5.30
N SER A 322 -10.59 4.05 -6.43
CA SER A 322 -11.57 4.90 -7.14
C SER A 322 -12.78 5.27 -6.26
N ARG A 323 -13.28 4.33 -5.43
CA ARG A 323 -14.37 4.60 -4.47
C ARG A 323 -13.95 5.57 -3.37
N ALA A 324 -12.71 5.45 -2.87
CA ALA A 324 -12.15 6.36 -1.88
C ALA A 324 -11.93 7.77 -2.47
N LEU A 325 -11.52 7.88 -3.75
CA LEU A 325 -11.46 9.15 -4.46
C LEU A 325 -12.84 9.81 -4.56
N ALA A 326 -13.87 9.07 -4.96
CA ALA A 326 -15.25 9.59 -5.02
C ALA A 326 -15.71 10.13 -3.65
N LYS A 327 -15.37 9.43 -2.56
CA LYS A 327 -15.67 9.86 -1.17
C LYS A 327 -14.87 11.11 -0.77
N ALA A 328 -13.61 11.23 -1.20
CA ALA A 328 -12.81 12.44 -0.97
C ALA A 328 -13.39 13.66 -1.70
N VAL A 329 -13.84 13.49 -2.94
CA VAL A 329 -14.51 14.53 -3.74
C VAL A 329 -15.82 14.95 -3.09
N ALA A 330 -16.64 13.98 -2.68
CA ALA A 330 -17.90 14.25 -1.98
C ALA A 330 -17.68 15.02 -0.67
N ASP A 331 -16.70 14.60 0.15
CA ASP A 331 -16.37 15.29 1.39
C ASP A 331 -15.80 16.69 1.11
N TYR A 332 -15.02 16.89 0.04
CA TYR A 332 -14.51 18.21 -0.35
C TYR A 332 -15.64 19.20 -0.64
N GLY A 333 -16.79 18.71 -1.10
CA GLY A 333 -18.00 19.49 -1.34
C GLY A 333 -17.99 20.19 -2.69
N LEU A 334 -17.64 19.47 -3.77
CA LEU A 334 -17.78 20.01 -5.13
C LEU A 334 -19.28 20.26 -5.43
N PRO A 335 -19.62 21.41 -6.05
CA PRO A 335 -20.96 21.63 -6.58
C PRO A 335 -21.33 20.61 -7.66
N GLU A 336 -22.64 20.38 -7.84
CA GLU A 336 -23.14 19.60 -8.98
C GLU A 336 -22.79 20.30 -10.30
N GLY A 337 -22.34 19.52 -11.28
CA GLY A 337 -21.86 20.03 -12.57
C GLY A 337 -20.50 20.71 -12.52
N ALA A 338 -19.80 20.69 -11.38
CA ALA A 338 -18.47 21.29 -11.27
C ALA A 338 -17.48 20.61 -12.25
N GLU A 339 -16.62 21.42 -12.86
CA GLU A 339 -15.60 20.93 -13.79
C GLU A 339 -14.40 20.34 -13.02
N VAL A 340 -14.04 19.10 -13.38
CA VAL A 340 -13.00 18.34 -12.70
C VAL A 340 -11.97 17.81 -13.68
N ALA A 341 -10.69 18.06 -13.38
CA ALA A 341 -9.56 17.38 -13.98
C ALA A 341 -9.05 16.30 -13.03
N LEU A 342 -8.88 15.08 -13.54
CA LEU A 342 -8.35 13.95 -12.80
C LEU A 342 -6.93 13.67 -13.28
N ILE A 343 -5.96 13.68 -12.37
CA ILE A 343 -4.54 13.50 -12.70
C ILE A 343 -3.96 12.44 -11.77
N GLY A 344 -3.36 11.39 -12.33
CA GLY A 344 -2.84 10.29 -11.55
C GLY A 344 -1.54 9.70 -12.08
N HIS A 345 -0.74 9.14 -11.19
CA HIS A 345 0.49 8.42 -11.50
C HIS A 345 0.37 6.94 -11.09
N SER A 346 0.86 6.01 -11.91
CA SER A 346 0.91 4.57 -11.57
C SER A 346 -0.48 4.05 -11.18
N ALA A 347 -0.61 3.36 -10.04
CA ALA A 347 -1.89 2.93 -9.48
C ALA A 347 -2.94 4.06 -9.37
N GLY A 348 -2.50 5.29 -9.10
CA GLY A 348 -3.37 6.47 -9.05
C GLY A 348 -3.91 6.86 -10.42
N GLY A 349 -3.13 6.67 -11.50
CA GLY A 349 -3.56 6.85 -12.89
C GLY A 349 -4.68 5.89 -13.27
N ALA A 350 -4.52 4.61 -12.92
CA ALA A 350 -5.57 3.61 -13.11
C ALA A 350 -6.83 3.93 -12.28
N ALA A 351 -6.66 4.41 -11.05
CA ALA A 351 -7.77 4.79 -10.18
C ALA A 351 -8.55 6.02 -10.66
N VAL A 352 -7.88 7.05 -11.21
CA VAL A 352 -8.58 8.21 -11.79
C VAL A 352 -9.32 7.84 -13.06
N MET A 353 -8.75 6.96 -13.89
CA MET A 353 -9.47 6.46 -15.06
C MET A 353 -10.69 5.65 -14.64
N ASN A 354 -10.59 4.78 -13.63
CA ASN A 354 -11.76 4.09 -13.06
C ASN A 354 -12.84 5.05 -12.56
N LEU A 355 -12.46 6.16 -11.94
CA LEU A 355 -13.40 7.19 -11.53
C LEU A 355 -14.05 7.90 -12.73
N ALA A 356 -13.30 8.16 -13.79
CA ALA A 356 -13.82 8.71 -15.04
C ALA A 356 -14.79 7.75 -15.76
N GLN A 357 -14.67 6.43 -15.57
CA GLN A 357 -15.62 5.45 -16.12
C GLN A 357 -16.89 5.31 -15.29
N ASP A 358 -16.97 5.90 -14.08
CA ASP A 358 -18.15 5.78 -13.21
C ASP A 358 -19.27 6.72 -13.70
N PRO A 359 -20.36 6.19 -14.30
CA PRO A 359 -21.44 7.04 -14.79
C PRO A 359 -22.12 7.83 -13.68
N GLY A 360 -22.14 7.31 -12.45
CA GLY A 360 -22.69 8.01 -11.29
C GLY A 360 -21.82 9.18 -10.85
N PHE A 361 -20.51 9.12 -11.04
CA PHE A 361 -19.61 10.24 -10.79
C PHE A 361 -19.75 11.31 -11.87
N CYS A 362 -19.73 10.92 -13.15
CA CYS A 362 -19.85 11.83 -14.29
C CYS A 362 -21.26 12.45 -14.42
N ALA A 363 -22.30 11.79 -13.91
CA ALA A 363 -23.63 12.40 -13.82
C ALA A 363 -23.71 13.56 -12.81
N ARG A 364 -22.80 13.60 -11.81
CA ARG A 364 -22.77 14.65 -10.78
C ARG A 364 -21.72 15.74 -11.05
N HIS A 365 -20.69 15.43 -11.82
CA HIS A 365 -19.58 16.34 -12.10
C HIS A 365 -19.15 16.23 -13.56
N THR A 366 -18.72 17.35 -14.13
CA THR A 366 -18.23 17.38 -15.51
C THR A 366 -16.74 17.04 -15.52
N VAL A 367 -16.41 15.77 -15.83
CA VAL A 367 -15.01 15.34 -15.95
C VAL A 367 -14.47 15.84 -17.28
N THR A 368 -13.70 16.93 -17.26
CA THR A 368 -13.19 17.52 -18.50
C THR A 368 -11.85 16.91 -18.94
N HIS A 369 -11.05 16.45 -17.97
CA HIS A 369 -9.71 15.89 -18.24
C HIS A 369 -9.46 14.62 -17.41
N ALA A 370 -8.85 13.62 -18.01
CA ALA A 370 -8.25 12.49 -17.31
C ALA A 370 -6.81 12.27 -17.81
N ILE A 371 -5.83 12.54 -16.96
CA ILE A 371 -4.39 12.48 -17.30
C ILE A 371 -3.75 11.37 -16.47
N ALA A 372 -3.27 10.33 -17.15
CA ALA A 372 -2.63 9.18 -16.55
C ALA A 372 -1.15 9.14 -16.92
N VAL A 373 -0.27 9.08 -15.92
CA VAL A 373 1.19 9.05 -16.10
C VAL A 373 1.73 7.73 -15.57
N GLY A 374 2.42 6.96 -16.40
CA GLY A 374 3.02 5.66 -16.05
C GLY A 374 2.01 4.66 -15.49
N ALA A 375 0.80 4.58 -16.07
CA ALA A 375 -0.31 3.80 -15.54
C ALA A 375 -0.93 2.86 -16.60
N PRO A 376 -1.37 1.65 -16.21
CA PRO A 376 -2.06 0.71 -17.11
C PRO A 376 -3.52 1.15 -17.32
N VAL A 377 -3.81 1.79 -18.44
CA VAL A 377 -5.12 2.42 -18.73
C VAL A 377 -5.68 2.09 -20.12
N ASP A 378 -5.01 1.25 -20.90
CA ASP A 378 -5.28 1.00 -22.33
C ASP A 378 -6.62 0.31 -22.61
N PHE A 379 -7.28 -0.21 -21.59
CA PHE A 379 -8.63 -0.80 -21.70
C PHE A 379 -9.68 -0.04 -20.90
N LYS A 380 -9.38 1.18 -20.47
CA LYS A 380 -10.30 2.04 -19.71
C LYS A 380 -10.92 3.07 -20.64
N ARG A 381 -12.17 3.47 -20.40
CA ARG A 381 -12.81 4.56 -21.16
C ARG A 381 -13.65 5.43 -20.24
N PRO A 382 -13.53 6.77 -20.30
CA PRO A 382 -14.44 7.66 -19.60
C PRO A 382 -15.90 7.36 -19.97
N ALA A 383 -16.81 7.55 -19.01
CA ALA A 383 -18.25 7.43 -19.24
C ALA A 383 -18.78 8.57 -20.13
N ASP A 384 -18.15 9.73 -20.06
CA ASP A 384 -18.43 10.90 -20.89
C ASP A 384 -17.46 10.94 -22.08
N PRO A 385 -17.94 10.86 -23.34
CA PRO A 385 -17.08 10.92 -24.52
C PRO A 385 -16.38 12.27 -24.70
N ASP A 386 -16.86 13.35 -24.08
CA ASP A 386 -16.25 14.68 -24.16
C ASP A 386 -15.06 14.84 -23.19
N THR A 387 -14.82 13.87 -22.30
CA THR A 387 -13.63 13.86 -21.44
C THR A 387 -12.36 13.72 -22.29
N TRP A 388 -11.49 14.74 -22.23
CA TRP A 388 -10.19 14.66 -22.89
C TRP A 388 -9.21 13.81 -22.08
N VAL A 389 -8.59 12.83 -22.73
CA VAL A 389 -7.68 11.87 -22.07
C VAL A 389 -6.25 12.04 -22.58
N ALA A 390 -5.30 12.04 -21.66
CA ALA A 390 -3.87 11.94 -21.97
C ALA A 390 -3.21 10.77 -21.21
N SER A 391 -2.43 9.96 -21.92
CA SER A 391 -1.61 8.89 -21.36
C SER A 391 -0.14 9.16 -21.67
N VAL A 392 0.71 9.19 -20.64
CA VAL A 392 2.16 9.38 -20.79
C VAL A 392 2.89 8.19 -20.17
N THR A 393 3.52 7.36 -20.99
CA THR A 393 4.15 6.09 -20.58
C THR A 393 5.61 6.03 -21.04
N ASN A 394 6.41 5.26 -20.31
CA ASN A 394 7.80 5.00 -20.65
C ASN A 394 7.96 3.53 -21.07
N GLN A 395 8.61 3.28 -22.21
CA GLN A 395 8.76 1.94 -22.78
C GLN A 395 9.57 0.97 -21.91
N HIS A 396 10.43 1.50 -21.03
CA HIS A 396 11.20 0.70 -20.05
C HIS A 396 10.52 0.62 -18.68
N ASP A 397 9.29 1.15 -18.55
CA ASP A 397 8.45 1.01 -17.38
C ASP A 397 7.48 -0.17 -17.56
N ILE A 398 7.64 -1.21 -16.75
CA ILE A 398 6.79 -2.41 -16.84
C ILE A 398 5.39 -2.20 -16.27
N VAL A 399 5.13 -1.12 -15.52
CA VAL A 399 3.85 -0.94 -14.83
C VAL A 399 2.70 -0.58 -15.78
N PRO A 400 2.87 0.35 -16.75
CA PRO A 400 1.90 0.55 -17.82
C PRO A 400 1.49 -0.73 -18.54
N THR A 401 2.42 -1.68 -18.71
CA THR A 401 2.16 -2.89 -19.52
C THR A 401 1.39 -4.00 -18.80
N LEU A 402 1.02 -3.78 -17.53
CA LEU A 402 0.34 -4.80 -16.72
C LEU A 402 -1.12 -5.06 -17.14
N ASP A 403 -1.75 -4.17 -17.91
CA ASP A 403 -3.05 -4.45 -18.54
C ASP A 403 -2.94 -5.24 -19.85
N GLY A 404 -1.71 -5.48 -20.31
CA GLY A 404 -1.35 -6.32 -21.45
C GLY A 404 -0.94 -5.56 -22.70
N GLN A 405 -0.89 -4.23 -22.71
CA GLN A 405 -0.37 -3.46 -23.85
C GLN A 405 1.02 -2.91 -23.56
N GLY A 406 1.94 -2.99 -24.52
CA GLY A 406 3.30 -2.49 -24.37
C GLY A 406 3.82 -1.84 -25.65
N ALA A 407 5.13 -1.58 -25.71
CA ALA A 407 5.77 -0.90 -26.85
C ALA A 407 5.61 -1.65 -28.19
N GLY A 408 5.30 -2.95 -28.15
CA GLY A 408 5.01 -3.77 -29.33
C GLY A 408 3.55 -3.77 -29.76
N GLY A 409 2.67 -3.00 -29.08
CA GLY A 409 1.27 -2.84 -29.46
C GLY A 409 1.13 -2.51 -30.95
N CYS A 410 0.28 -3.25 -31.66
CA CYS A 410 -0.02 -2.99 -33.09
C CYS A 410 -1.45 -2.48 -33.29
N PHE A 411 -2.12 -2.11 -32.19
CA PHE A 411 -3.47 -1.56 -32.18
C PHE A 411 -3.43 -0.13 -31.69
N ASP A 412 -4.18 0.73 -32.35
CA ASP A 412 -4.57 2.00 -31.78
C ASP A 412 -5.91 1.81 -31.06
N LEU A 413 -5.84 1.54 -29.76
CA LEU A 413 -7.02 1.29 -28.94
C LEU A 413 -7.81 2.58 -28.70
N HIS A 414 -7.15 3.74 -28.77
CA HIS A 414 -7.72 5.01 -28.38
C HIS A 414 -7.29 6.13 -29.34
N PRO A 415 -7.82 6.14 -30.58
CA PRO A 415 -7.44 7.13 -31.60
C PRO A 415 -7.77 8.58 -31.20
N ASP A 416 -8.72 8.76 -30.27
CA ASP A 416 -9.18 10.07 -29.80
C ASP A 416 -8.37 10.57 -28.57
N TRP A 417 -7.40 9.78 -28.07
CA TRP A 417 -6.60 10.14 -26.91
C TRP A 417 -5.27 10.76 -27.31
N TYR A 418 -4.73 11.59 -26.42
CA TYR A 418 -3.36 12.06 -26.53
C TYR A 418 -2.42 11.05 -25.85
N VAL A 419 -1.78 10.17 -26.62
CA VAL A 419 -0.88 9.14 -26.11
C VAL A 419 0.57 9.51 -26.41
N VAL A 420 1.42 9.47 -25.39
CA VAL A 420 2.86 9.68 -25.48
C VAL A 420 3.54 8.47 -24.86
N ASP A 421 4.18 7.67 -25.69
CA ASP A 421 5.00 6.54 -25.26
C ASP A 421 6.45 6.81 -25.65
N TYR A 422 7.34 6.94 -24.67
CA TYR A 422 8.70 7.44 -24.87
C TYR A 422 9.76 6.54 -24.23
N SER A 423 11.02 6.74 -24.61
CA SER A 423 12.19 6.13 -23.97
C SER A 423 13.06 7.19 -23.29
N ASP A 424 13.70 6.85 -22.17
CA ASP A 424 14.65 7.73 -21.46
C ASP A 424 16.06 7.16 -21.42
N ALA A 425 17.09 8.01 -21.37
CA ALA A 425 18.49 7.56 -21.40
C ALA A 425 18.92 6.63 -20.24
N THR A 426 18.11 6.46 -19.19
CA THR A 426 18.44 5.56 -18.08
C THR A 426 18.05 4.12 -18.39
N HIS A 427 16.94 3.87 -19.09
CA HIS A 427 16.38 2.53 -19.32
C HIS A 427 16.27 1.67 -18.04
N LEU A 428 16.17 2.28 -16.84
CA LEU A 428 16.30 1.57 -15.56
C LEU A 428 15.00 1.52 -14.79
N PHE A 429 14.38 0.34 -14.71
CA PHE A 429 13.33 0.04 -13.75
C PHE A 429 13.93 -0.26 -12.37
N PRO A 430 13.35 0.19 -11.22
CA PRO A 430 12.10 0.95 -11.08
C PRO A 430 12.29 2.48 -11.12
N LEU A 431 13.46 2.99 -11.52
CA LEU A 431 13.74 4.43 -11.51
C LEU A 431 12.88 5.18 -12.54
N CYS A 432 12.75 4.64 -13.76
CA CYS A 432 11.87 5.14 -14.83
C CYS A 432 10.41 5.25 -14.37
N HIS A 433 9.96 4.37 -13.48
CA HIS A 433 8.59 4.37 -12.95
C HIS A 433 8.32 5.47 -11.91
N SER A 434 9.36 6.10 -11.34
CA SER A 434 9.17 7.09 -10.29
C SER A 434 8.52 8.37 -10.81
N ILE A 435 7.62 8.98 -10.02
CA ILE A 435 6.97 10.24 -10.39
C ILE A 435 7.99 11.36 -10.63
N ASP A 436 9.08 11.40 -9.84
CA ASP A 436 10.14 12.39 -10.02
C ASP A 436 10.87 12.23 -11.36
N ARG A 437 11.01 10.99 -11.84
CA ARG A 437 11.58 10.71 -13.16
C ARG A 437 10.64 11.16 -14.27
N TYR A 438 9.37 10.75 -14.24
CA TYR A 438 8.37 11.25 -15.21
C TYR A 438 8.29 12.78 -15.25
N ILE A 439 8.32 13.46 -14.09
CA ILE A 439 8.37 14.93 -14.02
C ILE A 439 9.60 15.46 -14.76
N ALA A 440 10.78 14.87 -14.52
CA ALA A 440 12.01 15.29 -15.19
C ALA A 440 11.91 15.09 -16.71
N ASN A 441 11.48 13.92 -17.18
CA ASN A 441 11.33 13.64 -18.61
C ASN A 441 10.29 14.56 -19.28
N ILE A 442 9.12 14.77 -18.65
CA ILE A 442 8.11 15.70 -19.18
C ILE A 442 8.67 17.14 -19.23
N ALA A 443 9.50 17.52 -18.28
CA ALA A 443 10.10 18.85 -18.25
C ALA A 443 11.19 19.06 -19.30
N THR A 444 12.05 18.06 -19.53
CA THR A 444 13.27 18.20 -20.34
C THR A 444 13.23 17.48 -21.69
N ASP A 445 12.68 16.27 -21.72
CA ASP A 445 12.78 15.36 -22.86
C ASP A 445 11.51 15.41 -23.72
N LEU A 446 10.36 15.75 -23.12
CA LEU A 446 9.06 15.83 -23.80
C LEU A 446 8.42 17.23 -23.73
N PRO A 447 9.14 18.31 -24.12
CA PRO A 447 8.62 19.68 -24.03
C PRO A 447 7.35 19.88 -24.88
N GLU A 448 7.25 19.22 -26.02
CA GLU A 448 6.07 19.30 -26.90
C GLU A 448 4.83 18.67 -26.24
N ALA A 449 4.99 17.49 -25.64
CA ALA A 449 3.92 16.82 -24.90
C ALA A 449 3.49 17.64 -23.69
N ARG A 450 4.46 18.17 -22.94
CA ARG A 450 4.20 19.08 -21.83
C ARG A 450 3.35 20.25 -22.31
N ASP A 451 3.82 20.97 -23.32
CA ASP A 451 3.17 22.20 -23.79
C ASP A 451 1.78 21.93 -24.39
N HIS A 452 1.58 20.79 -25.05
CA HIS A 452 0.26 20.35 -25.53
C HIS A 452 -0.73 20.11 -24.38
N ILE A 453 -0.34 19.28 -23.41
CA ILE A 453 -1.18 18.96 -22.24
C ILE A 453 -1.47 20.23 -21.44
N ASP A 454 -0.47 21.09 -21.25
CA ASP A 454 -0.63 22.36 -20.55
C ASP A 454 -1.53 23.35 -21.31
N GLY A 455 -1.52 23.30 -22.64
CA GLY A 455 -2.45 24.05 -23.49
C GLY A 455 -3.89 23.59 -23.30
N ARG A 456 -4.13 22.28 -23.20
CA ARG A 456 -5.46 21.72 -22.89
C ARG A 456 -5.91 22.07 -21.47
N LEU A 457 -4.98 22.07 -20.51
CA LEU A 457 -5.21 22.50 -19.13
C LEU A 457 -5.29 24.03 -18.95
N ALA A 458 -5.34 24.84 -20.02
CA ALA A 458 -5.45 26.30 -19.91
C ALA A 458 -6.60 26.79 -19.01
N PRO A 459 -7.80 26.17 -18.99
CA PRO A 459 -8.87 26.55 -18.05
C PRO A 459 -8.53 26.31 -16.57
N TYR A 460 -7.56 25.42 -16.29
CA TYR A 460 -7.06 25.10 -14.96
C TYR A 460 -5.78 25.86 -14.61
N ARG A 461 -5.42 26.91 -15.37
CA ARG A 461 -4.30 27.78 -15.06
C ARG A 461 -4.77 28.99 -14.25
N GLY A 462 -4.12 29.25 -13.13
CA GLY A 462 -4.44 30.38 -12.27
C GLY A 462 -4.16 30.06 -10.80
N PRO A 463 -4.49 30.97 -9.86
CA PRO A 463 -4.20 30.77 -8.45
C PRO A 463 -5.02 29.62 -7.85
N VAL A 464 -4.36 28.82 -7.02
CA VAL A 464 -5.04 27.81 -6.20
C VAL A 464 -5.72 28.51 -5.03
N VAL A 465 -7.05 28.44 -4.97
CA VAL A 465 -7.86 29.10 -3.93
C VAL A 465 -8.14 28.19 -2.73
N ARG A 466 -8.02 26.86 -2.91
CA ARG A 466 -8.22 25.88 -1.83
C ARG A 466 -7.43 24.61 -2.11
N SER A 467 -6.76 24.08 -1.08
CA SER A 467 -6.08 22.78 -1.11
C SER A 467 -6.54 21.93 0.06
N GLN A 468 -6.81 20.63 -0.16
CA GLN A 468 -7.11 19.68 0.91
C GLN A 468 -6.47 18.33 0.62
N VAL A 469 -5.69 17.83 1.58
CA VAL A 469 -5.16 16.46 1.54
C VAL A 469 -6.15 15.52 2.24
N TYR A 470 -6.30 14.33 1.66
CA TYR A 470 -7.06 13.23 2.24
C TYR A 470 -6.17 12.01 2.43
N ARG A 471 -6.41 11.26 3.51
CA ARG A 471 -5.94 9.89 3.65
C ARG A 471 -7.05 8.94 3.24
N LEU A 472 -6.71 7.96 2.41
CA LEU A 472 -7.62 6.99 1.87
C LEU A 472 -7.51 5.66 2.61
N PHE A 473 -8.61 4.91 2.62
CA PHE A 473 -8.71 3.60 3.24
C PHE A 473 -9.57 2.65 2.39
N ASP A 474 -9.30 1.35 2.47
CA ASP A 474 -10.15 0.34 1.81
C ASP A 474 -11.53 0.27 2.48
N HIS A 475 -11.55 0.40 3.80
CA HIS A 475 -12.76 0.44 4.61
C HIS A 475 -12.76 1.69 5.49
N PRO A 476 -13.93 2.22 5.87
CA PRO A 476 -14.02 3.27 6.88
C PRO A 476 -13.20 2.87 8.11
N PRO A 477 -12.20 3.69 8.52
CA PRO A 477 -11.37 3.34 9.66
C PRO A 477 -12.23 3.28 10.91
N GLU A 478 -11.96 2.28 11.77
CA GLU A 478 -12.63 2.20 13.06
C GLU A 478 -12.40 3.49 13.87
N PRO A 479 -13.36 3.90 14.72
CA PRO A 479 -13.18 5.05 15.60
C PRO A 479 -11.91 4.93 16.42
N GLU A 480 -11.26 6.07 16.67
CA GLU A 480 -9.97 6.06 17.34
C GLU A 480 -10.04 5.36 18.69
N GLY A 481 -9.20 4.34 18.85
CA GLY A 481 -9.13 3.55 20.08
C GLY A 481 -10.04 2.34 20.12
N PHE A 482 -10.99 2.17 19.20
CA PHE A 482 -11.80 0.95 19.10
C PHE A 482 -10.92 -0.28 18.77
N PRO A 483 -11.30 -1.49 19.24
CA PRO A 483 -12.25 -1.75 20.31
C PRO A 483 -11.66 -1.52 21.72
N PHE A 484 -10.34 -1.44 21.83
CA PHE A 484 -9.65 -1.55 23.12
C PHE A 484 -9.92 -0.41 24.11
N LEU A 485 -10.00 0.83 23.63
CA LEU A 485 -10.23 2.05 24.44
C LEU A 485 -11.71 2.45 24.51
N THR A 486 -12.58 1.74 23.80
CA THR A 486 -14.04 1.95 23.82
C THR A 486 -14.63 1.19 25.00
N VAL A 487 -14.41 1.74 26.19
CA VAL A 487 -14.86 1.17 27.47
C VAL A 487 -15.77 2.17 28.19
N PRO A 488 -16.72 1.69 29.03
CA PRO A 488 -17.51 2.56 29.88
C PRO A 488 -16.61 3.47 30.72
N THR A 489 -16.94 4.76 30.79
CA THR A 489 -16.23 5.72 31.61
C THR A 489 -17.09 6.20 32.78
N HIS A 490 -16.43 6.56 33.88
CA HIS A 490 -17.07 7.20 35.03
C HIS A 490 -16.20 8.34 35.54
N ALA A 491 -16.83 9.41 36.01
CA ALA A 491 -16.13 10.64 36.36
C ALA A 491 -15.86 10.76 37.86
N VAL A 492 -14.60 10.95 38.23
CA VAL A 492 -14.13 11.13 39.61
C VAL A 492 -13.63 12.57 39.86
N PRO A 493 -13.63 13.07 41.11
CA PRO A 493 -13.09 14.41 41.41
C PRO A 493 -11.57 14.47 41.26
N GLY A 494 -11.07 15.41 40.44
CA GLY A 494 -9.64 15.65 40.23
C GLY A 494 -9.25 17.14 40.39
N PRO A 495 -7.94 17.44 40.31
CA PRO A 495 -7.46 18.81 40.33
C PRO A 495 -7.95 19.55 39.08
N GLY A 496 -8.71 20.63 39.26
CA GLY A 496 -9.26 21.44 38.16
C GLY A 496 -10.57 20.94 37.54
N GLY A 497 -11.22 19.91 38.11
CA GLY A 497 -12.53 19.46 37.65
C GLY A 497 -12.75 17.95 37.77
N ARG A 498 -13.65 17.42 36.94
CA ARG A 498 -13.91 15.97 36.86
C ARG A 498 -12.90 15.30 35.93
N VAL A 499 -12.39 14.14 36.34
CA VAL A 499 -11.48 13.30 35.55
C VAL A 499 -12.20 12.00 35.21
N GLU A 500 -12.12 11.56 33.95
CA GLU A 500 -12.73 10.30 33.51
C GLU A 500 -11.81 9.11 33.74
N LEU A 501 -12.39 8.04 34.30
CA LEU A 501 -11.76 6.72 34.45
C LEU A 501 -12.47 5.67 33.58
N PRO A 502 -11.76 4.65 33.09
CA PRO A 502 -10.31 4.47 33.20
C PRO A 502 -9.54 5.55 32.41
N ILE A 503 -8.33 5.89 32.86
CA ILE A 503 -7.44 6.74 32.09
C ILE A 503 -7.09 6.00 30.80
N ARG A 504 -7.44 6.62 29.68
CA ARG A 504 -7.25 6.08 28.33
C ARG A 504 -5.99 6.71 27.75
N CYS A 505 -4.97 5.90 27.49
CA CYS A 505 -3.78 6.30 26.75
C CYS A 505 -3.89 5.76 25.32
N HIS A 506 -4.01 6.68 24.36
CA HIS A 506 -4.13 6.39 22.94
C HIS A 506 -2.77 6.11 22.30
N ASP A 507 -1.73 6.75 22.83
CA ASP A 507 -0.37 6.58 22.39
C ASP A 507 0.61 6.93 23.52
N GLY A 508 1.62 6.11 23.69
CA GLY A 508 2.67 6.28 24.67
C GLY A 508 3.83 5.33 24.43
N GLY A 509 4.95 5.59 25.09
CA GLY A 509 6.12 4.71 25.13
C GLY A 509 6.39 4.23 26.55
N ALA A 510 7.06 3.10 26.70
CA ALA A 510 7.49 2.62 28.00
C ALA A 510 8.79 1.81 27.93
N LEU A 511 9.52 1.84 29.04
CA LEU A 511 10.66 0.98 29.32
C LEU A 511 10.48 0.38 30.72
N THR A 512 10.50 -0.95 30.82
CA THR A 512 10.57 -1.65 32.10
C THR A 512 11.91 -2.36 32.20
N ALA A 513 12.75 -1.95 33.14
CA ALA A 513 14.07 -2.52 33.39
C ALA A 513 14.05 -3.31 34.70
N TYR A 514 14.52 -4.56 34.69
CA TYR A 514 14.54 -5.42 35.87
C TYR A 514 15.95 -5.58 36.40
N PHE A 515 16.16 -5.36 37.70
CA PHE A 515 17.45 -5.37 38.37
C PHE A 515 17.51 -6.41 39.48
N ALA A 516 18.72 -6.90 39.75
CA ALA A 516 19.04 -7.70 40.94
C ALA A 516 19.42 -6.77 42.10
N ALA A 517 18.57 -6.71 43.12
CA ALA A 517 18.70 -5.82 44.27
C ALA A 517 18.99 -6.57 45.58
N ASP A 518 19.30 -5.80 46.62
CA ASP A 518 19.50 -6.33 47.97
C ASP A 518 18.22 -7.01 48.52
N PRO A 519 18.28 -8.31 48.88
CA PRO A 519 17.11 -9.04 49.33
C PRO A 519 16.64 -8.65 50.73
N ALA A 520 17.49 -8.10 51.60
CA ALA A 520 17.10 -7.66 52.94
C ALA A 520 16.31 -6.34 52.87
N VAL A 521 16.80 -5.39 52.06
CA VAL A 521 16.10 -4.11 51.83
C VAL A 521 14.74 -4.36 51.16
N ALA A 522 14.70 -5.23 50.14
CA ALA A 522 13.44 -5.61 49.50
C ALA A 522 12.45 -6.29 50.46
N ALA A 523 12.93 -7.08 51.42
CA ALA A 523 12.08 -7.72 52.42
C ALA A 523 11.49 -6.69 53.42
N ALA A 524 12.29 -5.72 53.87
CA ALA A 524 11.84 -4.65 54.74
C ALA A 524 10.72 -3.80 54.10
N LEU A 525 10.83 -3.53 52.80
CA LEU A 525 9.77 -2.81 52.05
C LEU A 525 8.45 -3.56 51.98
N LEU A 526 8.48 -4.90 52.05
CA LEU A 526 7.29 -5.75 51.98
C LEU A 526 6.68 -6.04 53.35
N GLU A 527 7.34 -5.66 54.44
CA GLU A 527 6.89 -5.94 55.80
C GLU A 527 5.54 -5.27 56.09
N GLY A 528 4.60 -6.04 56.65
CA GLY A 528 3.26 -5.55 56.97
C GLY A 528 2.38 -5.19 55.75
N THR A 529 2.74 -5.59 54.53
CA THR A 529 1.93 -5.36 53.31
C THR A 529 0.94 -6.50 53.01
N GLY A 530 1.12 -7.68 53.64
CA GLY A 530 0.35 -8.88 53.34
C GLY A 530 0.72 -9.57 52.02
N LEU A 531 1.72 -9.07 51.29
CA LEU A 531 2.24 -9.66 50.06
C LEU A 531 3.23 -10.78 50.36
N GLY A 532 3.36 -11.74 49.44
CA GLY A 532 4.39 -12.77 49.52
C GLY A 532 5.82 -12.20 49.41
N PRO A 533 6.86 -13.00 49.72
CA PRO A 533 8.24 -12.55 49.68
C PRO A 533 8.66 -12.10 48.28
N ALA A 534 9.62 -11.17 48.21
CA ALA A 534 10.19 -10.70 46.95
C ALA A 534 10.64 -11.87 46.06
N VAL A 535 10.30 -11.81 44.78
CA VAL A 535 10.77 -12.78 43.79
C VAL A 535 12.29 -12.67 43.69
N ARG A 536 12.99 -13.81 43.78
CA ARG A 536 14.45 -13.86 43.76
C ARG A 536 14.99 -14.46 42.47
N VAL A 537 16.11 -13.91 42.00
CA VAL A 537 16.93 -14.44 40.91
C VAL A 537 18.36 -14.55 41.40
N ALA A 538 18.94 -15.76 41.34
CA ALA A 538 20.28 -16.04 41.88
C ALA A 538 20.50 -15.51 43.32
N GLY A 539 19.49 -15.65 44.19
CA GLY A 539 19.53 -15.20 45.59
C GLY A 539 19.28 -13.71 45.83
N ARG A 540 19.26 -12.87 44.79
CA ARG A 540 18.98 -11.42 44.86
C ARG A 540 17.50 -11.13 44.63
N ALA A 541 16.96 -10.07 45.21
CA ALA A 541 15.57 -9.68 44.97
C ALA A 541 15.42 -9.02 43.59
N LEU A 542 14.30 -9.27 42.92
CA LEU A 542 14.01 -8.68 41.61
C LEU A 542 13.26 -7.35 41.80
N VAL A 543 13.85 -6.26 41.31
CA VAL A 543 13.26 -4.91 41.34
C VAL A 543 12.99 -4.44 39.91
N ALA A 544 11.83 -3.84 39.67
CA ALA A 544 11.46 -3.24 38.40
C ALA A 544 11.54 -1.71 38.48
N VAL A 545 12.17 -1.10 37.48
CA VAL A 545 12.10 0.33 37.19
C VAL A 545 11.28 0.50 35.91
N HIS A 546 10.07 1.02 36.05
CA HIS A 546 9.15 1.26 34.94
C HIS A 546 9.09 2.75 34.65
N ALA A 547 9.49 3.16 33.45
CA ALA A 547 9.32 4.51 32.96
C ALA A 547 8.33 4.51 31.79
N ALA A 548 7.42 5.47 31.76
CA ALA A 548 6.48 5.64 30.66
C ALA A 548 6.36 7.11 30.26
N TRP A 549 6.18 7.33 28.95
CA TRP A 549 5.80 8.61 28.38
C TRP A 549 4.44 8.47 27.73
N ASN A 550 3.42 8.98 28.41
CA ASN A 550 2.05 8.93 27.97
C ASN A 550 1.76 10.19 27.14
N ARG A 551 1.87 10.03 25.80
CA ARG A 551 1.86 11.13 24.82
C ARG A 551 0.46 11.65 24.51
N ARG A 552 -0.54 10.78 24.55
CA ARG A 552 -1.94 11.16 24.31
C ARG A 552 -2.86 10.42 25.28
N THR A 553 -3.35 11.12 26.31
CA THR A 553 -4.24 10.54 27.31
C THR A 553 -5.42 11.41 27.68
N SER A 554 -6.44 10.81 28.31
CA SER A 554 -7.60 11.52 28.86
C SER A 554 -7.31 12.49 30.01
N VAL A 555 -6.06 12.51 30.54
CA VAL A 555 -5.62 13.42 31.61
C VAL A 555 -4.48 14.34 31.18
N GLY A 556 -4.21 14.42 29.87
CA GLY A 556 -3.12 15.21 29.30
C GLY A 556 -1.80 14.44 29.20
N VAL A 557 -0.81 15.09 28.59
CA VAL A 557 0.53 14.52 28.39
C VAL A 557 1.25 14.44 29.72
N HIS A 558 1.82 13.29 30.04
CA HIS A 558 2.63 13.12 31.24
C HIS A 558 3.62 11.97 31.12
N ARG A 559 4.61 11.98 31.99
CA ARG A 559 5.59 10.92 32.19
C ARG A 559 5.52 10.44 33.62
N GLU A 560 5.85 9.18 33.78
CA GLU A 560 5.89 8.54 35.08
C GLU A 560 7.10 7.62 35.17
N LEU A 561 7.71 7.57 36.35
CA LEU A 561 8.76 6.64 36.70
C LEU A 561 8.37 5.97 38.01
N HIS A 562 8.31 4.65 38.01
CA HIS A 562 7.93 3.81 39.14
C HIS A 562 9.05 2.83 39.45
N VAL A 563 9.41 2.72 40.73
CA VAL A 563 10.36 1.73 41.24
C VAL A 563 9.61 0.82 42.20
N GLY A 564 9.76 -0.49 42.02
CA GLY A 564 9.07 -1.42 42.90
C GLY A 564 9.62 -2.84 42.90
N VAL A 565 9.28 -3.57 43.95
CA VAL A 565 9.73 -4.94 44.20
C VAL A 565 8.79 -5.93 43.53
N VAL A 566 9.32 -6.88 42.76
CA VAL A 566 8.49 -7.90 42.10
C VAL A 566 8.02 -8.92 43.14
N VAL A 567 6.72 -9.15 43.21
CA VAL A 567 6.07 -10.04 44.20
C VAL A 567 5.18 -11.09 43.53
N PRO A 568 5.03 -12.28 44.12
CA PRO A 568 4.12 -13.33 43.62
C PRO A 568 2.63 -13.02 43.84
N GLY A 569 2.32 -11.94 44.58
CA GLY A 569 0.97 -11.50 44.93
C GLY A 569 0.57 -11.79 46.38
N PRO A 570 -0.66 -11.41 46.77
CA PRO A 570 -1.22 -11.72 48.09
C PRO A 570 -1.48 -13.23 48.26
N TRP A 571 -1.45 -13.70 49.51
CA TRP A 571 -1.74 -15.09 49.94
C TRP A 571 -0.76 -16.19 49.45
N ARG A 572 0.30 -15.85 48.68
CA ARG A 572 1.37 -16.78 48.33
C ARG A 572 2.57 -16.60 49.25
N ALA A 573 2.51 -17.22 50.43
CA ALA A 573 3.60 -17.18 51.41
C ALA A 573 4.83 -18.00 50.98
N ARG A 574 4.67 -19.05 50.14
CA ARG A 574 5.75 -19.95 49.68
C ARG A 574 5.47 -20.49 48.27
N GLY A 575 6.50 -20.59 47.42
CA GLY A 575 6.47 -21.28 46.12
C GLY A 575 7.03 -20.45 44.95
N PRO A 576 7.60 -21.10 43.91
CA PRO A 576 8.16 -20.40 42.76
C PRO A 576 7.07 -19.67 41.95
N LEU A 577 7.45 -18.56 41.34
CA LEU A 577 6.62 -17.87 40.36
C LEU A 577 6.43 -18.79 39.15
N GLY A 578 5.21 -19.28 38.94
CA GLY A 578 4.90 -20.05 37.74
C GLY A 578 4.92 -19.13 36.52
N TRP A 579 5.65 -19.49 35.47
CA TRP A 579 5.72 -18.72 34.22
C TRP A 579 4.33 -18.48 33.59
N TYR A 580 3.39 -19.39 33.82
CA TYR A 580 1.98 -19.25 33.44
C TYR A 580 1.28 -18.03 34.07
N ASP A 581 1.67 -17.59 35.28
CA ASP A 581 1.06 -16.42 35.92
C ASP A 581 1.50 -15.12 35.22
N LEU A 582 2.75 -15.06 34.75
CA LEU A 582 3.30 -13.90 34.04
C LEU A 582 2.63 -13.62 32.69
N VAL A 583 2.08 -14.66 32.06
CA VAL A 583 1.39 -14.55 30.75
C VAL A 583 -0.12 -14.30 30.87
N ARG A 584 -0.70 -14.34 32.08
CA ARG A 584 -2.12 -14.03 32.32
C ARG A 584 -2.39 -12.53 32.15
N GLY A 585 -3.63 -12.22 31.74
CA GLY A 585 -4.15 -10.85 31.75
C GLY A 585 -4.15 -10.27 33.17
N ALA A 586 -4.07 -8.93 33.27
CA ALA A 586 -4.03 -8.25 34.56
C ALA A 586 -5.25 -8.55 35.45
N ASP A 587 -6.41 -8.89 34.89
CA ASP A 587 -7.59 -9.29 35.65
C ASP A 587 -7.37 -10.59 36.46
N ARG A 588 -6.59 -11.54 35.93
CA ARG A 588 -6.36 -12.86 36.54
C ARG A 588 -4.98 -13.03 37.17
N ARG A 589 -4.05 -12.12 36.90
CA ARG A 589 -2.66 -12.24 37.37
C ARG A 589 -2.53 -11.84 38.84
N ARG A 590 -1.89 -12.70 39.63
CA ARG A 590 -1.62 -12.45 41.05
C ARG A 590 -0.28 -11.77 41.26
N SER A 591 0.73 -12.15 40.48
CA SER A 591 2.04 -11.52 40.52
C SER A 591 2.00 -10.07 40.01
N GLY A 592 2.87 -9.24 40.55
CA GLY A 592 2.92 -7.82 40.23
C GLY A 592 4.13 -7.13 40.85
N VAL A 593 4.11 -5.81 40.83
CA VAL A 593 5.18 -4.96 41.37
C VAL A 593 4.63 -4.17 42.54
N PHE A 594 5.21 -4.34 43.74
CA PHE A 594 4.92 -3.50 44.88
C PHE A 594 5.66 -2.17 44.75
N LEU A 595 4.92 -1.07 44.67
CA LEU A 595 5.42 0.28 44.48
C LEU A 595 6.18 0.74 45.73
N ALA A 596 7.48 0.94 45.57
CA ALA A 596 8.37 1.43 46.62
C ALA A 596 8.67 2.93 46.49
N GLY A 597 8.58 3.48 45.28
CA GLY A 597 8.65 4.91 45.05
C GLY A 597 8.30 5.29 43.61
N SER A 598 7.88 6.54 43.42
CA SER A 598 7.43 7.03 42.12
C SER A 598 7.72 8.51 41.92
N VAL A 599 7.88 8.89 40.66
CA VAL A 599 8.05 10.26 40.19
C VAL A 599 7.11 10.48 39.01
N VAL A 600 6.47 11.65 38.96
CA VAL A 600 5.65 12.09 37.82
C VAL A 600 5.99 13.53 37.48
N ASP A 601 5.78 13.93 36.23
CA ASP A 601 6.12 15.28 35.74
C ASP A 601 4.93 16.24 35.68
N THR A 602 3.73 15.80 36.06
CA THR A 602 2.53 16.63 36.05
C THR A 602 1.82 16.68 37.40
N ALA A 603 1.38 17.88 37.79
CA ALA A 603 0.64 18.09 39.03
C ALA A 603 -0.70 17.35 39.05
N VAL A 604 -1.34 17.17 37.90
CA VAL A 604 -2.62 16.46 37.78
C VAL A 604 -2.47 15.00 38.24
N VAL A 605 -1.49 14.28 37.69
CA VAL A 605 -1.24 12.88 38.06
C VAL A 605 -0.73 12.77 39.50
N ALA A 606 0.13 13.71 39.94
CA ALA A 606 0.64 13.74 41.30
C ALA A 606 -0.48 13.84 42.35
N ALA A 607 -1.50 14.67 42.11
CA ALA A 607 -2.63 14.84 43.03
C ALA A 607 -3.65 13.68 42.95
N LEU A 608 -3.76 13.01 41.80
CA LEU A 608 -4.66 11.86 41.64
C LEU A 608 -4.08 10.57 42.26
N ALA A 609 -2.77 10.38 42.21
CA ALA A 609 -2.15 9.10 42.52
C ALA A 609 -2.41 8.58 43.95
N PRO A 610 -2.24 9.37 45.04
CA PRO A 610 -2.52 8.88 46.39
C PRO A 610 -3.96 8.43 46.58
N ARG A 611 -4.90 9.08 45.89
CA ARG A 611 -6.35 8.81 45.99
C ARG A 611 -6.80 7.63 45.15
N LEU A 612 -6.26 7.50 43.93
CA LEU A 612 -6.73 6.51 42.96
C LEU A 612 -5.89 5.24 42.91
N TRP A 613 -4.58 5.33 43.15
CA TRP A 613 -3.68 4.18 42.99
C TRP A 613 -2.82 3.89 44.22
N GLY A 614 -2.84 4.76 45.22
CA GLY A 614 -1.96 4.70 46.39
C GLY A 614 -0.55 5.21 46.09
N GLY A 615 0.26 5.29 47.15
CA GLY A 615 1.61 5.90 47.09
C GLY A 615 1.58 7.42 46.91
N GLU A 616 2.72 8.05 47.17
CA GLU A 616 2.90 9.50 47.06
C GLU A 616 4.02 9.78 46.05
N PRO A 617 3.71 10.07 44.78
CA PRO A 617 4.74 10.37 43.80
C PRO A 617 5.34 11.76 44.04
N SER A 618 6.65 11.86 43.87
CA SER A 618 7.31 13.17 43.81
C SER A 618 7.03 13.85 42.47
N LEU A 619 6.76 15.15 42.50
CA LEU A 619 6.58 15.96 41.30
C LEU A 619 7.92 16.54 40.85
N LEU A 620 8.50 15.97 39.78
CA LEU A 620 9.79 16.40 39.23
C LEU A 620 9.80 16.29 37.71
N PRO A 621 10.60 17.11 37.00
CA PRO A 621 10.81 16.94 35.58
C PRO A 621 11.27 15.53 35.23
N LEU A 622 10.67 14.94 34.20
CA LEU A 622 11.07 13.65 33.64
C LEU A 622 11.36 13.81 32.16
N GLU A 623 12.43 13.18 31.72
CA GLU A 623 12.74 13.03 30.31
C GLU A 623 12.72 11.57 29.93
N PHE A 624 12.16 11.29 28.75
CA PHE A 624 12.04 9.94 28.23
C PHE A 624 12.49 9.92 26.77
N GLY A 625 13.61 9.29 26.51
CA GLY A 625 14.15 9.05 25.18
C GLY A 625 14.23 7.55 24.90
N LEU A 626 13.55 7.11 23.84
CA LEU A 626 13.62 5.73 23.33
C LEU A 626 13.69 5.77 21.80
N ALA A 627 14.87 5.53 21.24
CA ALA A 627 15.08 5.55 19.80
C ALA A 627 16.23 4.61 19.39
N ARG A 628 16.07 3.92 18.24
CA ARG A 628 17.13 3.12 17.58
C ARG A 628 17.93 2.20 18.53
N GLY A 629 17.26 1.50 19.44
CA GLY A 629 17.89 0.57 20.39
C GLY A 629 18.70 1.26 21.50
N VAL A 630 18.53 2.56 21.70
CA VAL A 630 19.08 3.34 22.80
C VAL A 630 17.92 3.86 23.66
N ALA A 631 18.10 3.85 24.96
CA ALA A 631 17.18 4.46 25.90
C ALA A 631 17.93 5.42 26.84
N ARG A 632 17.28 6.52 27.20
CA ARG A 632 17.71 7.48 28.20
C ARG A 632 16.49 8.00 28.94
N ILE A 633 16.47 7.81 30.25
CA ILE A 633 15.43 8.32 31.14
C ILE A 633 16.13 9.12 32.23
N THR A 634 15.73 10.37 32.39
CA THR A 634 16.27 11.29 33.39
C THR A 634 15.14 11.68 34.33
N ALA A 635 15.38 11.63 35.65
CA ALA A 635 14.49 12.24 36.63
C ALA A 635 15.20 13.38 37.35
N GLY A 636 14.57 14.56 37.35
CA GLY A 636 15.16 15.83 37.77
C GLY A 636 15.76 16.63 36.62
N ALA A 637 16.37 17.78 36.91
CA ALA A 637 16.89 18.70 35.89
C ALA A 637 18.13 18.16 35.16
N GLU A 638 18.24 18.41 33.85
CA GLU A 638 19.43 18.06 33.06
C GLU A 638 20.62 18.99 33.30
N ALA A 639 20.42 20.25 33.66
CA ALA A 639 21.51 21.19 33.94
C ALA A 639 21.87 21.21 35.43
N ARG A 640 23.16 21.41 35.74
CA ARG A 640 23.72 21.59 37.10
C ARG A 640 23.33 22.94 37.75
N GLY A 641 22.15 23.47 37.43
CA GLY A 641 21.55 24.67 38.04
C GLY A 641 20.75 24.32 39.30
N ASP A 642 19.86 25.21 39.74
CA ASP A 642 19.08 25.12 41.00
C ASP A 642 18.13 23.90 41.13
N GLY A 643 18.09 23.00 40.15
CA GLY A 643 17.26 21.79 40.18
C GLY A 643 18.06 20.54 40.54
N GLU A 644 17.56 19.76 41.50
CA GLU A 644 18.16 18.47 41.89
C GLU A 644 17.91 17.41 40.81
N ARG A 645 18.99 16.80 40.29
CA ARG A 645 18.91 15.57 39.49
C ARG A 645 18.84 14.37 40.43
N LEU A 646 17.93 13.43 40.18
CA LEU A 646 17.78 12.23 41.02
C LEU A 646 18.51 11.01 40.44
N LEU A 647 18.22 10.70 39.18
CA LEU A 647 18.77 9.51 38.52
C LEU A 647 18.81 9.68 37.00
N VAL A 648 19.65 8.86 36.38
CA VAL A 648 19.69 8.63 34.93
C VAL A 648 19.72 7.12 34.68
N LEU A 649 18.77 6.61 33.89
CA LEU A 649 18.80 5.27 33.33
C LEU A 649 19.10 5.39 31.84
N GLY A 650 20.32 5.07 31.42
CA GLY A 650 20.77 5.32 30.06
C GLY A 650 21.66 4.21 29.49
N GLY A 651 21.59 4.01 28.16
CA GLY A 651 22.51 3.14 27.44
C GLY A 651 21.88 2.40 26.25
N ARG A 652 22.59 1.42 25.72
CA ARG A 652 22.15 0.60 24.59
C ARG A 652 21.31 -0.58 25.09
N LEU A 653 20.11 -0.76 24.54
CA LEU A 653 19.24 -1.91 24.83
C LEU A 653 19.76 -3.22 24.21
N GLY A 654 20.51 -3.14 23.11
CA GLY A 654 20.96 -4.32 22.37
C GLY A 654 19.84 -4.95 21.52
N PRO A 655 20.06 -6.15 20.96
CA PRO A 655 19.05 -6.84 20.15
C PRO A 655 17.77 -7.08 20.97
N GLY A 656 16.62 -6.95 20.32
CA GLY A 656 15.31 -7.13 20.94
C GLY A 656 14.53 -8.26 20.28
N LEU A 657 13.91 -9.12 21.08
CA LEU A 657 12.99 -10.16 20.63
C LEU A 657 11.56 -9.59 20.61
N PRO A 658 10.81 -9.70 19.50
CA PRO A 658 9.45 -9.19 19.42
C PRO A 658 8.53 -9.95 20.37
N VAL A 659 7.83 -9.21 21.23
CA VAL A 659 6.83 -9.73 22.16
C VAL A 659 5.59 -8.83 22.16
N SER A 660 4.45 -9.36 22.56
CA SER A 660 3.26 -8.52 22.82
C SER A 660 3.50 -7.70 24.08
N GLU A 661 3.07 -6.43 24.06
CA GLU A 661 3.00 -5.63 25.28
C GLU A 661 2.14 -6.35 26.32
N ARG A 662 2.54 -6.27 27.58
CA ARG A 662 1.92 -7.00 28.69
C ARG A 662 1.22 -6.04 29.63
N ASP A 663 0.09 -6.48 30.16
CA ASP A 663 -0.58 -5.76 31.23
C ASP A 663 0.35 -5.64 32.45
N LEU A 664 0.21 -4.55 33.21
CA LEU A 664 0.94 -4.29 34.44
C LEU A 664 -0.01 -4.45 35.64
N VAL A 665 0.50 -5.06 36.71
CA VAL A 665 -0.21 -5.20 37.98
C VAL A 665 0.69 -4.58 39.04
N GLY A 666 0.20 -3.52 39.66
CA GLY A 666 0.88 -2.79 40.71
C GLY A 666 0.20 -3.00 42.05
N TYR A 667 0.98 -3.05 43.13
CA TYR A 667 0.48 -3.01 44.49
C TYR A 667 1.02 -1.76 45.19
N ALA A 668 0.20 -1.05 45.94
CA ALA A 668 0.64 0.13 46.69
C ALA A 668 -0.07 0.19 48.04
N ARG A 669 0.55 0.83 49.03
CA ARG A 669 -0.05 1.03 50.34
C ARG A 669 -0.86 2.32 50.36
N ALA A 670 -2.07 2.27 50.93
CA ALA A 670 -2.91 3.43 51.19
C ALA A 670 -3.71 3.24 52.47
N ALA A 671 -3.60 4.17 53.42
CA ALA A 671 -4.35 4.18 54.69
C ALA A 671 -4.35 2.82 55.44
N GLY A 672 -3.20 2.14 55.50
CA GLY A 672 -3.07 0.85 56.18
C GLY A 672 -3.56 -0.38 55.39
N THR A 673 -4.09 -0.18 54.19
CA THR A 673 -4.52 -1.27 53.28
C THR A 673 -3.61 -1.37 52.06
N THR A 674 -3.57 -2.55 51.44
CA THR A 674 -2.86 -2.78 50.17
C THR A 674 -3.86 -2.64 49.03
N LEU A 675 -3.60 -1.71 48.11
CA LEU A 675 -4.35 -1.51 46.88
C LEU A 675 -3.72 -2.29 45.74
N ARG A 676 -4.55 -2.74 44.80
CA ARG A 676 -4.17 -3.43 43.56
C ARG A 676 -4.60 -2.59 42.37
N SER A 677 -3.61 -2.15 41.59
CA SER A 677 -3.81 -1.41 40.34
C SER A 677 -3.58 -2.33 39.13
N CYS A 678 -4.41 -2.20 38.11
CA CYS A 678 -4.29 -2.94 36.85
C CYS A 678 -4.19 -1.95 35.69
N VAL A 679 -3.08 -2.01 34.95
CA VAL A 679 -2.90 -1.29 33.69
C VAL A 679 -3.01 -2.31 32.57
N ARG A 680 -4.13 -2.31 31.85
CA ARG A 680 -4.27 -3.13 30.64
C ARG A 680 -3.50 -2.46 29.53
N ALA A 681 -2.69 -3.20 28.79
CA ALA A 681 -1.82 -2.64 27.77
C ALA A 681 -1.93 -3.42 26.46
N ARG A 682 -1.91 -2.69 25.34
CA ARG A 682 -1.90 -3.25 23.99
C ARG A 682 -0.85 -2.54 23.15
N GLY A 683 -0.04 -3.30 22.45
CA GLY A 683 1.04 -2.77 21.64
C GLY A 683 2.07 -3.84 21.28
N ARG A 684 3.06 -3.45 20.48
CA ARG A 684 4.24 -4.27 20.21
C ARG A 684 5.37 -3.82 21.13
N ALA A 685 6.05 -4.79 21.71
CA ALA A 685 7.18 -4.55 22.58
C ALA A 685 8.39 -5.41 22.16
N LEU A 686 9.55 -5.05 22.68
CA LEU A 686 10.80 -5.76 22.48
C LEU A 686 11.35 -6.20 23.84
N LEU A 687 11.65 -7.49 23.96
CA LEU A 687 12.39 -8.05 25.08
C LEU A 687 13.89 -8.02 24.78
N HIS A 688 14.64 -7.32 25.62
CA HIS A 688 16.09 -7.21 25.57
C HIS A 688 16.68 -8.04 26.71
N PRO A 689 17.23 -9.25 26.43
CA PRO A 689 17.68 -10.17 27.47
C PRO A 689 19.04 -9.82 28.07
N ALA A 690 19.81 -8.91 27.46
CA ALA A 690 21.13 -8.51 27.95
C ALA A 690 21.43 -7.03 27.62
N PRO A 691 20.65 -6.08 28.18
CA PRO A 691 20.83 -4.66 27.91
C PRO A 691 22.15 -4.12 28.46
N ARG A 692 22.78 -3.19 27.75
CA ARG A 692 23.93 -2.40 28.20
C ARG A 692 23.49 -1.04 28.77
N LEU A 693 22.35 -1.02 29.46
CA LEU A 693 21.90 0.14 30.22
C LEU A 693 22.61 0.19 31.57
N ARG A 694 22.72 1.38 32.13
CA ARG A 694 23.16 1.61 33.50
C ARG A 694 22.21 2.58 34.18
N LEU A 695 21.83 2.24 35.41
CA LEU A 695 21.19 3.19 36.32
C LEU A 695 22.27 3.90 37.13
N THR A 696 22.27 5.23 37.10
CA THR A 696 23.14 6.07 37.92
C THR A 696 22.26 6.94 38.80
N VAL A 697 22.53 6.97 40.10
CA VAL A 697 21.82 7.79 41.07
C VAL A 697 22.71 8.99 41.44
N GLU A 698 22.14 10.18 41.57
CA GLU A 698 22.95 11.38 41.85
C GLU A 698 23.63 11.27 43.23
N PRO A 699 24.96 11.43 43.30
CA PRO A 699 25.68 11.42 44.57
C PRO A 699 25.20 12.55 45.48
N GLY A 700 24.86 12.24 46.73
CA GLY A 700 24.47 13.25 47.72
C GLY A 700 23.02 13.74 47.65
N SER A 701 22.21 13.32 46.65
CA SER A 701 20.77 13.61 46.65
C SER A 701 20.11 13.12 47.95
N ALA A 702 19.38 14.01 48.62
CA ALA A 702 18.67 13.70 49.87
C ALA A 702 17.27 13.12 49.61
N HIS A 703 16.85 13.07 48.35
CA HIS A 703 15.53 12.60 47.95
C HIS A 703 15.29 11.13 48.37
N PRO A 704 14.12 10.79 48.96
CA PRO A 704 13.84 9.44 49.47
C PRO A 704 14.04 8.34 48.42
N LEU A 705 13.62 8.58 47.18
CA LEU A 705 13.81 7.62 46.08
C LEU A 705 15.29 7.40 45.73
N ALA A 706 16.13 8.44 45.74
CA ALA A 706 17.56 8.31 45.46
C ALA A 706 18.26 7.50 46.56
N ARG A 707 17.92 7.76 47.82
CA ARG A 707 18.38 6.96 48.97
C ARG A 707 17.97 5.49 48.83
N LEU A 708 16.70 5.22 48.53
CA LEU A 708 16.17 3.88 48.34
C LEU A 708 16.91 3.10 47.23
N LEU A 709 17.17 3.75 46.08
CA LEU A 709 17.89 3.12 44.98
C LEU A 709 19.32 2.73 45.36
N ARG A 710 19.99 3.56 46.17
CA ARG A 710 21.32 3.25 46.72
C ARG A 710 21.28 2.10 47.72
N GLU A 711 20.31 2.10 48.64
CA GLU A 711 20.11 1.02 49.62
C GLU A 711 19.79 -0.32 48.94
N LEU A 712 19.01 -0.32 47.86
CA LEU A 712 18.75 -1.51 47.03
C LEU A 712 19.98 -1.97 46.23
N GLY A 713 21.06 -1.18 46.22
CA GLY A 713 22.29 -1.47 45.47
C GLY A 713 22.13 -1.30 43.96
N LEU A 714 21.27 -0.37 43.52
CA LEU A 714 20.98 -0.13 42.10
C LEU A 714 21.81 0.98 41.48
N ASP A 715 22.55 1.76 42.27
CA ASP A 715 23.46 2.76 41.75
C ASP A 715 24.65 2.10 41.01
N GLY A 716 24.86 2.52 39.77
CA GLY A 716 25.78 1.89 38.84
C GLY A 716 25.32 0.52 38.34
N ALA A 717 24.16 0.00 38.72
CA ALA A 717 23.74 -1.35 38.33
C ALA A 717 23.29 -1.43 36.86
N ARG A 718 23.40 -2.63 36.28
CA ARG A 718 22.86 -2.95 34.95
C ARG A 718 21.60 -3.80 35.11
N PRO A 719 20.57 -3.57 34.30
CA PRO A 719 19.40 -4.42 34.33
C PRO A 719 19.72 -5.81 33.77
N LEU A 720 19.10 -6.83 34.36
CA LEU A 720 19.13 -8.21 33.88
C LEU A 720 18.45 -8.32 32.52
N LEU A 721 17.31 -7.64 32.35
CA LEU A 721 16.56 -7.56 31.10
C LEU A 721 15.75 -6.26 31.04
N CYS A 722 15.38 -5.85 29.84
CA CYS A 722 14.48 -4.73 29.59
C CYS A 722 13.32 -5.14 28.67
N LEU A 723 12.13 -4.60 28.92
CA LEU A 723 11.01 -4.59 27.99
C LEU A 723 10.83 -3.15 27.50
N SER A 724 10.86 -2.93 26.18
CA SER A 724 10.65 -1.60 25.60
C SER A 724 9.46 -1.61 24.65
N ALA A 725 8.63 -0.58 24.71
CA ALA A 725 7.52 -0.34 23.79
C ALA A 725 7.60 1.10 23.31
N ALA A 726 7.79 1.31 22.00
CA ALA A 726 7.83 2.65 21.42
C ALA A 726 6.42 3.26 21.29
N ALA A 727 5.43 2.41 20.99
CA ALA A 727 4.03 2.78 20.87
C ALA A 727 3.14 1.74 21.57
N ARG A 728 2.34 2.18 22.53
CA ARG A 728 1.36 1.37 23.26
C ARG A 728 0.10 2.15 23.58
N ARG A 729 -1.01 1.44 23.70
CA ARG A 729 -2.29 1.89 24.26
C ARG A 729 -2.44 1.31 25.66
N THR A 730 -2.96 2.09 26.61
CA THR A 730 -3.23 1.60 27.97
C THR A 730 -4.57 2.06 28.51
N LEU A 731 -5.14 1.22 29.39
CA LEU A 731 -6.28 1.55 30.24
C LEU A 731 -5.85 1.38 31.69
N ARG A 732 -6.03 2.42 32.51
CA ARG A 732 -5.75 2.38 33.95
C ARG A 732 -6.94 2.91 34.73
N ASP A 733 -7.64 2.01 35.40
CA ASP A 733 -8.73 2.36 36.30
C ASP A 733 -8.23 2.65 37.73
N ALA A 734 -9.12 3.02 38.64
CA ALA A 734 -8.82 3.12 40.07
C ALA A 734 -8.35 1.76 40.62
N ALA A 735 -7.38 1.81 41.54
CA ALA A 735 -6.92 0.63 42.24
C ALA A 735 -7.98 0.17 43.25
N VAL A 736 -8.06 -1.13 43.45
CA VAL A 736 -9.02 -1.75 44.36
C VAL A 736 -8.32 -2.29 45.60
N PRO A 737 -8.91 -2.16 46.81
CA PRO A 737 -8.37 -2.80 48.00
C PRO A 737 -8.23 -4.31 47.82
N VAL A 738 -7.08 -4.87 48.18
CA VAL A 738 -6.89 -6.32 48.26
C VAL A 738 -7.67 -6.81 49.48
N PRO A 739 -8.59 -7.78 49.34
CA PRO A 739 -9.32 -8.32 50.47
C PRO A 739 -8.37 -8.86 51.55
N THR A 740 -8.54 -8.42 52.78
CA THR A 740 -7.90 -9.03 53.95
C THR A 740 -8.66 -10.31 54.28
N THR A 741 -7.94 -11.44 54.36
CA THR A 741 -8.50 -12.70 54.90
C THR A 741 -8.76 -12.60 56.38
#